data_AF-A0A0D3CJT4-F1
#
_entry.id   AF-A0A0D3CJT4-F1
#
_cell.length_a   1.000
_cell.length_b   1.000
_cell.length_c   1.000
_cell.angle_alpha   90.00
_cell.angle_beta   90.00
_cell.angle_gamma   90.00
#
_symmetry.space_group_name_H-M   'P 1'
#
loop_
_entity.id
_entity.type
_entity.pdbx_description
1 polymer ?
#
loop_
_entity_poly.entity_id
_entity_poly.type
_entity_poly.pdbx_seq_one_letter_code
_entity_poly.pdbx_strand_id
1 'polypeptide(L)'
;MRGISSRSLYSLSRSLLSRVSHGITVATSGGCSRETRALGSLWSALQSRGVKVNAIQLRPGNVIERTGRTFRVVESEHKQQGRGGASIQVELRDVDNGSKLNLRFGPEESVEKVFVQEKSFTCLYTEGDTAFLIEPDTFEQVEVPLDIFGKAAVYLKEEMRVQLQLYDGRALSASVPKHVTCTIQETQLPMKGLTSAPRYKRALLDNGSTIQVKSLFPLEVTAIQVPSYLEAGEKIVINTEDDSFVKSEATLRRRFDLFSPPRRDLAISVASVREHSTLLGFSAVSESIDFFVFGSNLYKIGNVRYLAGDYDIWSVKRIAEWRPCKWWLHGHLTPLPAKSSGFIRIDCFGGLNQMRRDLCDGVGITRLLNATLVLPKFEVAAYWNESSGFGDVFDVDYFIQKMNGFIKVVKDLPTDISSKEPFRVDCSKRKGQFDYRETILPLLLEHHYISLTPAMSQRRDRYPQYAKATLCQACYSALRLTTSLEKKALELLDAIPKPFLSLHLRFEPDMVAYSRCEYPNLSPSSLAAIKAAGGEDKKPWTGEIAQSWRKRGKCPLTPNETALMLQSLRIPTTTNIYLAAGDGLLEMEGFTSVYTKVFTKSDLLNREDFTRMHGNTKAALDYYVSISSDAYVATYFGNMDKMVAAMRAYKGMHKTLFLSRKAFAELTSQGLEEEELKKALWEVHRNDFEIGRGSALPDCFCEFKL
;
A
#
# COMPACT_ATOMS: atom_id res chain seq x y z
N MET A 1 19.15 -49.85 48.11
CA MET A 1 18.25 -49.96 49.28
C MET A 1 18.53 -48.79 50.22
N ARG A 2 17.47 -48.02 50.56
CA ARG A 2 17.26 -47.08 51.70
C ARG A 2 18.49 -46.31 52.25
N GLY A 3 18.54 -44.98 52.24
CA GLY A 3 17.66 -44.02 52.95
C GLY A 3 18.59 -43.19 53.87
N ILE A 4 18.50 -41.86 53.95
CA ILE A 4 17.66 -41.10 54.88
C ILE A 4 17.84 -39.60 54.53
N SER A 5 16.74 -38.87 54.40
CA SER A 5 16.70 -37.40 54.35
C SER A 5 15.86 -36.92 55.53
N SER A 6 16.33 -35.89 56.24
CA SER A 6 15.65 -35.30 57.39
C SER A 6 15.45 -33.79 57.22
N ARG A 7 14.17 -33.41 57.12
CA ARG A 7 13.43 -32.31 57.79
C ARG A 7 13.93 -30.87 57.64
N SER A 8 13.10 -29.80 57.61
CA SER A 8 11.64 -29.55 57.62
C SER A 8 11.48 -28.06 57.95
N LEU A 9 10.58 -27.30 57.32
CA LEU A 9 9.75 -26.27 57.99
C LEU A 9 8.43 -26.03 57.21
N TYR A 10 7.31 -26.45 57.85
CA TYR A 10 5.92 -25.93 57.91
C TYR A 10 5.24 -25.38 56.64
N SER A 11 4.20 -26.00 56.04
CA SER A 11 2.79 -26.27 56.47
C SER A 11 1.92 -25.01 56.63
N LEU A 12 0.66 -24.89 56.18
CA LEU A 12 -0.28 -25.79 55.49
C LEU A 12 -1.55 -24.97 55.10
N SER A 13 -2.16 -25.35 53.97
CA SER A 13 -3.60 -25.44 53.60
C SER A 13 -4.59 -24.29 53.90
N ARG A 14 -5.32 -23.75 52.91
CA ARG A 14 -6.50 -24.25 52.13
C ARG A 14 -7.87 -24.17 52.85
N SER A 15 -8.77 -23.34 52.30
CA SER A 15 -10.01 -23.74 51.59
C SER A 15 -11.33 -23.07 52.03
N LEU A 16 -12.15 -22.77 50.99
CA LEU A 16 -13.62 -22.74 50.91
C LEU A 16 -14.43 -21.81 51.84
N LEU A 17 -15.30 -20.96 51.26
CA LEU A 17 -16.76 -21.05 51.41
C LEU A 17 -17.55 -19.92 50.73
N SER A 18 -18.82 -20.23 50.55
CA SER A 18 -19.93 -19.62 49.83
C SER A 18 -20.53 -18.32 50.40
N ARG A 19 -21.27 -17.62 49.52
CA ARG A 19 -22.48 -16.80 49.71
C ARG A 19 -22.84 -16.38 51.15
N VAL A 20 -22.93 -15.06 51.38
CA VAL A 20 -24.01 -14.44 52.19
C VAL A 20 -24.39 -13.09 51.59
N SER A 21 -25.67 -12.96 51.25
CA SER A 21 -26.44 -11.75 51.00
C SER A 21 -26.74 -11.02 52.31
N HIS A 22 -26.57 -9.70 52.38
CA HIS A 22 -27.31 -8.82 53.30
C HIS A 22 -27.55 -7.47 52.61
N GLY A 23 -28.82 -7.09 52.50
CA GLY A 23 -29.25 -5.75 52.11
C GLY A 23 -29.32 -4.83 53.33
N ILE A 24 -29.18 -3.53 53.07
CA ILE A 24 -29.67 -2.46 53.93
C ILE A 24 -30.43 -1.49 53.02
N THR A 25 -31.67 -1.21 53.42
CA THR A 25 -32.65 -0.33 52.79
C THR A 25 -32.78 0.96 53.62
N VAL A 26 -33.44 1.98 53.04
CA VAL A 26 -34.01 3.23 53.63
C VAL A 26 -33.13 4.47 53.39
N ALA A 27 -33.57 5.62 52.85
CA ALA A 27 -34.91 6.18 52.61
C ALA A 27 -34.94 7.13 51.39
N THR A 28 -36.14 7.30 50.84
CA THR A 28 -36.56 8.25 49.80
C THR A 28 -36.97 9.61 50.39
N SER A 29 -36.73 10.70 49.68
CA SER A 29 -37.70 11.79 49.41
C SER A 29 -37.04 12.97 48.69
N GLY A 30 -37.74 13.53 47.69
CA GLY A 30 -37.35 14.77 47.02
C GLY A 30 -37.43 14.69 45.50
N GLY A 31 -38.65 14.59 44.96
CA GLY A 31 -38.90 14.66 43.53
C GLY A 31 -38.66 16.07 42.99
N CYS A 32 -37.99 16.14 41.84
CA CYS A 32 -38.20 17.20 40.87
C CYS A 32 -38.11 16.57 39.48
N SER A 33 -39.27 16.51 38.83
CA SER A 33 -39.48 16.06 37.45
C SER A 33 -38.57 16.82 36.49
N ARG A 34 -37.59 16.13 35.90
CA ARG A 34 -36.93 16.55 34.68
C ARG A 34 -37.21 15.52 33.62
N GLU A 35 -37.88 15.99 32.57
CA GLU A 35 -38.09 15.31 31.31
C GLU A 35 -36.84 14.52 30.91
N THR A 36 -37.02 13.24 30.66
CA THR A 36 -36.07 12.40 29.94
C THR A 36 -36.01 12.91 28.49
N ARG A 37 -35.34 14.04 28.25
CA ARG A 37 -34.73 14.29 26.95
C ARG A 37 -33.63 13.25 26.84
N ALA A 38 -33.92 12.17 26.13
CA ALA A 38 -32.92 11.35 25.50
C ALA A 38 -31.97 12.32 24.78
N LEU A 39 -30.81 12.57 25.39
CA LEU A 39 -29.70 13.24 24.73
C LEU A 39 -29.29 12.27 23.63
N GLY A 40 -29.86 12.54 22.44
CA GLY A 40 -29.39 11.97 21.21
C GLY A 40 -27.88 12.07 21.18
N SER A 41 -27.27 10.96 20.81
CA SER A 41 -25.86 10.82 20.47
C SER A 41 -25.24 12.15 19.99
N LEU A 42 -24.31 12.69 20.78
CA LEU A 42 -23.47 13.83 20.39
C LEU A 42 -22.54 13.51 19.20
N TRP A 43 -22.63 12.30 18.64
CA TRP A 43 -21.90 11.88 17.43
C TRP A 43 -22.59 12.22 16.10
N SER A 44 -23.82 12.76 16.10
CA SER A 44 -24.44 13.28 14.87
C SER A 44 -23.98 14.70 14.50
N ALA A 45 -23.13 15.36 15.28
CA ALA A 45 -22.93 16.81 15.15
C ALA A 45 -21.84 17.27 14.17
N LEU A 46 -20.94 16.41 13.68
CA LEU A 46 -19.81 16.86 12.82
C LEU A 46 -19.68 16.17 11.46
N GLN A 47 -20.62 15.30 11.09
CA GLN A 47 -20.79 14.83 9.70
C GLN A 47 -22.20 14.98 9.13
N SER A 48 -23.07 15.70 9.82
CA SER A 48 -24.41 16.01 9.34
C SER A 48 -24.40 17.23 8.41
N ARG A 49 -24.03 16.99 7.15
CA ARG A 49 -24.79 17.57 6.03
C ARG A 49 -24.89 16.54 4.92
N GLY A 50 -25.73 15.54 5.14
CA GLY A 50 -26.37 14.86 4.03
C GLY A 50 -27.14 15.89 3.19
N VAL A 51 -27.19 15.70 1.88
CA VAL A 51 -28.03 16.53 1.02
C VAL A 51 -29.47 16.05 1.19
N LYS A 52 -30.40 16.97 1.47
CA LYS A 52 -31.83 16.66 1.43
C LYS A 52 -32.20 16.40 -0.03
N VAL A 53 -32.52 15.17 -0.35
CA VAL A 53 -32.98 14.75 -1.68
C VAL A 53 -34.42 14.26 -1.56
N ASN A 54 -35.24 14.51 -2.57
CA ASN A 54 -36.57 13.93 -2.61
C ASN A 54 -36.48 12.40 -2.70
N ALA A 55 -37.39 11.70 -2.03
CA ALA A 55 -37.41 10.23 -2.02
C ALA A 55 -37.44 9.62 -3.43
N ILE A 56 -37.97 10.34 -4.42
CA ILE A 56 -37.99 9.92 -5.84
C ILE A 56 -36.60 9.77 -6.46
N GLN A 57 -35.59 10.43 -5.88
CA GLN A 57 -34.20 10.38 -6.34
C GLN A 57 -33.41 9.24 -5.67
N LEU A 58 -34.04 8.44 -4.81
CA LEU A 58 -33.41 7.28 -4.18
C LEU A 58 -33.25 6.14 -5.18
N ARG A 59 -32.00 5.72 -5.37
CA ARG A 59 -31.60 4.60 -6.21
C ARG A 59 -30.93 3.51 -5.36
N PRO A 60 -30.98 2.24 -5.76
CA PRO A 60 -30.16 1.18 -5.18
C PRO A 60 -28.69 1.62 -5.05
N GLY A 61 -28.09 1.36 -3.89
CA GLY A 61 -26.73 1.78 -3.54
C GLY A 61 -26.62 3.13 -2.80
N ASN A 62 -27.65 3.99 -2.84
CA ASN A 62 -27.66 5.22 -2.04
C ASN A 62 -27.64 4.91 -0.53
N VAL A 63 -26.99 5.78 0.24
CA VAL A 63 -26.93 5.69 1.70
C VAL A 63 -27.69 6.87 2.30
N ILE A 64 -28.63 6.57 3.20
CA ILE A 64 -29.48 7.56 3.83
C ILE A 64 -29.34 7.49 5.35
N GLU A 65 -29.48 8.63 6.00
CA GLU A 65 -29.55 8.70 7.46
C GLU A 65 -31.00 8.90 7.89
N ARG A 66 -31.48 8.08 8.82
CA ARG A 66 -32.82 8.23 9.41
C ARG A 66 -32.79 7.84 10.87
N THR A 67 -33.38 8.68 11.73
CA THR A 67 -33.46 8.42 13.19
C THR A 67 -32.10 8.14 13.84
N GLY A 68 -31.03 8.80 13.37
CA GLY A 68 -29.67 8.64 13.87
C GLY A 68 -29.00 7.30 13.51
N ARG A 69 -29.54 6.57 12.53
CA ARG A 69 -28.94 5.35 11.97
C ARG A 69 -28.78 5.47 10.46
N THR A 70 -27.76 4.82 9.92
CA THR A 70 -27.45 4.83 8.49
C THR A 70 -27.95 3.56 7.81
N PHE A 71 -28.61 3.75 6.67
CA PHE A 71 -29.21 2.67 5.91
C PHE A 71 -28.78 2.74 4.45
N ARG A 72 -28.44 1.58 3.88
CA ARG A 72 -28.20 1.41 2.45
C ARG A 72 -29.51 1.04 1.75
N VAL A 73 -29.83 1.73 0.67
CA VAL A 73 -30.95 1.39 -0.22
C VAL A 73 -30.58 0.14 -1.02
N VAL A 74 -31.30 -0.96 -0.79
CA VAL A 74 -31.15 -2.21 -1.53
C VAL A 74 -31.99 -2.19 -2.78
N GLU A 75 -33.25 -1.74 -2.66
CA GLU A 75 -34.22 -1.69 -3.75
C GLU A 75 -35.13 -0.48 -3.59
N SER A 76 -35.61 0.07 -4.71
CA SER A 76 -36.52 1.23 -4.74
C SER A 76 -37.52 1.04 -5.89
N GLU A 77 -38.80 0.95 -5.55
CA GLU A 77 -39.91 0.79 -6.49
C GLU A 77 -40.88 1.97 -6.43
N HIS A 78 -41.18 2.56 -7.58
CA HIS A 78 -42.24 3.56 -7.70
C HIS A 78 -43.57 2.87 -8.01
N LYS A 79 -44.50 2.88 -7.05
CA LYS A 79 -45.85 2.34 -7.23
C LYS A 79 -46.89 3.45 -7.31
N GLN A 80 -47.59 3.50 -8.43
CA GLN A 80 -48.73 4.36 -8.66
C GLN A 80 -50.02 3.55 -8.44
N GLN A 81 -50.79 3.87 -7.41
CA GLN A 81 -52.07 3.19 -7.15
C GLN A 81 -53.17 3.86 -7.97
N GLY A 82 -54.01 3.07 -8.67
CA GLY A 82 -54.94 3.60 -9.68
C GLY A 82 -55.87 4.75 -9.23
N ARG A 83 -56.29 4.78 -7.96
CA ARG A 83 -57.07 5.88 -7.34
C ARG A 83 -56.37 6.52 -6.12
N GLY A 84 -55.06 6.34 -5.96
CA GLY A 84 -54.29 6.84 -4.81
C GLY A 84 -53.01 7.56 -5.22
N GLY A 85 -52.45 8.36 -4.30
CA GLY A 85 -51.18 9.07 -4.53
C GLY A 85 -50.03 8.12 -4.87
N ALA A 86 -49.11 8.60 -5.70
CA ALA A 86 -47.85 7.93 -5.99
C ALA A 86 -47.07 7.67 -4.69
N SER A 87 -46.40 6.53 -4.59
CA SER A 87 -45.60 6.21 -3.42
C SER A 87 -44.37 5.40 -3.79
N ILE A 88 -43.28 5.64 -3.08
CA ILE A 88 -41.99 5.01 -3.34
C ILE A 88 -41.74 4.01 -2.22
N GLN A 89 -41.71 2.73 -2.55
CA GLN A 89 -41.37 1.67 -1.61
C GLN A 89 -39.86 1.42 -1.70
N VAL A 90 -39.17 1.49 -0.57
CA VAL A 90 -37.72 1.34 -0.49
C VAL A 90 -37.38 0.25 0.52
N GLU A 91 -36.61 -0.74 0.09
CA GLU A 91 -35.98 -1.72 0.97
C GLU A 91 -34.63 -1.18 1.42
N LEU A 92 -34.48 -1.02 2.73
CA LEU A 92 -33.30 -0.50 3.40
C LEU A 92 -32.58 -1.62 4.14
N ARG A 93 -31.25 -1.58 4.13
CA ARG A 93 -30.40 -2.44 4.95
C ARG A 93 -29.58 -1.57 5.90
N ASP A 94 -29.71 -1.81 7.20
CA ASP A 94 -28.92 -1.14 8.23
C ASP A 94 -27.43 -1.44 8.02
N VAL A 95 -26.60 -0.39 8.01
CA VAL A 95 -25.16 -0.52 7.72
C VAL A 95 -24.41 -1.20 8.89
N ASP A 96 -24.88 -1.02 10.12
CA ASP A 96 -24.19 -1.48 11.32
C ASP A 96 -24.56 -2.92 11.67
N ASN A 97 -25.85 -3.27 11.62
CA ASN A 97 -26.33 -4.60 12.03
C ASN A 97 -26.85 -5.48 10.88
N GLY A 98 -26.95 -4.95 9.65
CA GLY A 98 -27.36 -5.71 8.46
C GLY A 98 -28.86 -6.04 8.37
N SER A 99 -29.69 -5.55 9.30
CA SER A 99 -31.15 -5.78 9.31
C SER A 99 -31.84 -5.12 8.13
N LYS A 100 -32.90 -5.77 7.63
CA LYS A 100 -33.73 -5.26 6.52
C LYS A 100 -34.93 -4.50 7.06
N LEU A 101 -35.25 -3.37 6.45
CA LEU A 101 -36.37 -2.50 6.79
C LEU A 101 -37.08 -2.03 5.51
N ASN A 102 -38.38 -2.24 5.42
CA ASN A 102 -39.18 -1.78 4.28
C ASN A 102 -39.93 -0.50 4.65
N LEU A 103 -39.69 0.60 3.92
CA LEU A 103 -40.35 1.89 4.14
C LEU A 103 -41.09 2.36 2.88
N ARG A 104 -42.15 3.14 3.09
CA ARG A 104 -42.92 3.80 2.03
C ARG A 104 -42.79 5.31 2.20
N PHE A 105 -42.35 5.99 1.16
CA PHE A 105 -42.18 7.43 1.11
C PHE A 105 -43.21 8.08 0.18
N GLY A 106 -43.62 9.30 0.51
CA GLY A 106 -44.31 10.18 -0.42
C GLY A 106 -43.36 10.70 -1.52
N PRO A 107 -43.87 11.12 -2.70
CA PRO A 107 -43.03 11.56 -3.82
C PRO A 107 -42.25 12.84 -3.52
N GLU A 108 -42.80 13.71 -2.67
CA GLU A 108 -42.20 14.97 -2.21
C GLU A 108 -41.55 14.85 -0.81
N GLU A 109 -41.47 13.64 -0.24
CA GLU A 109 -40.86 13.44 1.08
C GLU A 109 -39.33 13.53 0.96
N SER A 110 -38.71 14.50 1.64
CA SER A 110 -37.27 14.69 1.61
C SER A 110 -36.57 13.72 2.56
N VAL A 111 -35.50 13.08 2.08
CA VAL A 111 -34.65 12.15 2.84
C VAL A 111 -33.22 12.69 2.87
N GLU A 112 -32.53 12.52 4.00
CA GLU A 112 -31.14 12.94 4.15
C GLU A 112 -30.21 11.89 3.56
N LYS A 113 -29.62 12.19 2.41
CA LYS A 113 -28.64 11.32 1.74
C LYS A 113 -27.25 11.64 2.25
N VAL A 114 -26.56 10.63 2.80
CA VAL A 114 -25.20 10.74 3.32
C VAL A 114 -24.20 10.83 2.17
N PHE A 115 -23.18 11.68 2.30
CA PHE A 115 -22.09 11.76 1.33
C PHE A 115 -21.14 10.57 1.49
N VAL A 116 -20.94 9.81 0.41
CA VAL A 116 -20.03 8.67 0.35
C VAL A 116 -18.82 9.02 -0.51
N GLN A 117 -17.63 8.60 -0.11
CA GLN A 117 -16.41 8.85 -0.86
C GLN A 117 -16.29 7.84 -2.00
N GLU A 118 -16.32 8.32 -3.24
CA GLU A 118 -16.13 7.48 -4.42
C GLU A 118 -14.64 7.39 -4.77
N LYS A 119 -14.13 6.16 -4.86
CA LYS A 119 -12.73 5.87 -5.19
C LYS A 119 -12.65 4.72 -6.20
N SER A 120 -11.69 4.82 -7.12
CA SER A 120 -11.42 3.76 -8.10
C SER A 120 -10.43 2.75 -7.54
N PHE A 121 -10.77 1.48 -7.64
CA PHE A 121 -9.91 0.35 -7.29
C PHE A 121 -9.71 -0.55 -8.50
N THR A 122 -8.68 -1.40 -8.46
CA THR A 122 -8.47 -2.46 -9.43
C THR A 122 -8.72 -3.80 -8.76
N CYS A 123 -9.58 -4.63 -9.34
CA CYS A 123 -9.82 -5.99 -8.86
C CYS A 123 -8.57 -6.83 -9.07
N LEU A 124 -8.07 -7.42 -8.00
CA LEU A 124 -6.88 -8.27 -8.04
C LEU A 124 -7.26 -9.71 -8.35
N TYR A 125 -8.18 -10.28 -7.56
CA TYR A 125 -8.74 -11.62 -7.70
C TYR A 125 -9.98 -11.72 -6.79
N THR A 126 -10.78 -12.75 -7.02
CA THR A 126 -11.91 -13.13 -6.16
C THR A 126 -11.62 -14.48 -5.53
N GLU A 127 -11.76 -14.59 -4.21
CA GLU A 127 -11.59 -15.84 -3.47
C GLU A 127 -12.82 -16.07 -2.58
N GLY A 128 -13.50 -17.20 -2.79
CA GLY A 128 -14.79 -17.47 -2.15
C GLY A 128 -15.81 -16.36 -2.44
N ASP A 129 -16.43 -15.82 -1.38
CA ASP A 129 -17.43 -14.74 -1.46
C ASP A 129 -16.82 -13.32 -1.38
N THR A 130 -15.50 -13.17 -1.56
CA THR A 130 -14.80 -11.90 -1.36
C THR A 130 -13.97 -11.50 -2.57
N ALA A 131 -14.09 -10.25 -3.01
CA ALA A 131 -13.22 -9.60 -3.98
C ALA A 131 -12.07 -8.87 -3.28
N PHE A 132 -10.85 -9.13 -3.71
CA PHE A 132 -9.65 -8.43 -3.23
C PHE A 132 -9.35 -7.31 -4.21
N LEU A 133 -9.38 -6.07 -3.72
CA LEU A 133 -9.25 -4.87 -4.55
C LEU A 133 -8.01 -4.09 -4.11
N ILE A 134 -7.33 -3.41 -5.04
CA ILE A 134 -6.18 -2.54 -4.75
C ILE A 134 -6.44 -1.12 -5.22
N GLU A 135 -6.13 -0.15 -4.37
CA GLU A 135 -6.10 1.26 -4.76
C GLU A 135 -4.80 1.52 -5.55
N PRO A 136 -4.87 2.05 -6.79
CA PRO A 136 -3.71 2.15 -7.68
C PRO A 136 -2.64 3.14 -7.19
N ASP A 137 -3.01 4.14 -6.39
CA ASP A 137 -2.11 5.20 -5.95
C ASP A 137 -1.42 4.89 -4.62
N THR A 138 -2.13 4.23 -3.70
CA THR A 138 -1.65 3.92 -2.34
C THR A 138 -1.16 2.49 -2.21
N PHE A 139 -1.52 1.62 -3.17
CA PHE A 139 -1.33 0.17 -3.12
C PHE A 139 -1.98 -0.49 -1.89
N GLU A 140 -2.93 0.20 -1.25
CA GLU A 140 -3.73 -0.35 -0.17
C GLU A 140 -4.72 -1.38 -0.72
N GLN A 141 -4.78 -2.53 -0.08
CA GLN A 141 -5.69 -3.60 -0.44
C GLN A 141 -6.92 -3.54 0.46
N VAL A 142 -8.09 -3.71 -0.15
CA VAL A 142 -9.38 -3.74 0.53
C VAL A 142 -10.10 -5.03 0.14
N GLU A 143 -10.55 -5.74 1.14
CA GLU A 143 -11.38 -6.94 1.01
C GLU A 143 -12.85 -6.51 0.95
N VAL A 144 -13.53 -6.81 -0.15
CA VAL A 144 -14.92 -6.41 -0.39
C VAL A 144 -15.75 -7.65 -0.69
N PRO A 145 -16.69 -8.02 0.20
CA PRO A 145 -17.68 -9.04 -0.07
C PRO A 145 -18.40 -8.85 -1.42
N LEU A 146 -18.60 -9.93 -2.18
CA LEU A 146 -19.23 -9.89 -3.51
C LEU A 146 -20.70 -9.44 -3.47
N ASP A 147 -21.37 -9.61 -2.34
CA ASP A 147 -22.74 -9.11 -2.13
C ASP A 147 -22.83 -7.57 -2.24
N ILE A 148 -21.73 -6.86 -2.03
CA ILE A 148 -21.64 -5.40 -2.19
C ILE A 148 -21.67 -4.98 -3.67
N PHE A 149 -21.24 -5.85 -4.58
CA PHE A 149 -21.33 -5.65 -6.04
C PHE A 149 -22.72 -6.02 -6.62
N GLY A 150 -23.56 -6.71 -5.84
CA GLY A 150 -24.90 -7.13 -6.24
C GLY A 150 -24.87 -8.05 -7.47
N LYS A 151 -25.83 -7.88 -8.38
CA LYS A 151 -25.92 -8.67 -9.63
C LYS A 151 -24.68 -8.53 -10.51
N ALA A 152 -23.99 -7.39 -10.41
CA ALA A 152 -22.84 -7.09 -11.25
C ALA A 152 -21.56 -7.82 -10.84
N ALA A 153 -21.57 -8.55 -9.71
CA ALA A 153 -20.47 -9.40 -9.27
C ALA A 153 -20.09 -10.45 -10.34
N VAL A 154 -21.06 -10.93 -11.12
CA VAL A 154 -20.87 -11.92 -12.20
C VAL A 154 -20.00 -11.38 -13.35
N TYR A 155 -19.88 -10.05 -13.48
CA TYR A 155 -19.06 -9.42 -14.51
C TYR A 155 -17.66 -9.04 -14.02
N LEU A 156 -17.34 -9.29 -12.75
CA LEU A 156 -16.06 -8.92 -12.17
C LEU A 156 -14.94 -9.79 -12.76
N LYS A 157 -13.90 -9.15 -13.30
CA LYS A 157 -12.70 -9.82 -13.83
C LYS A 157 -11.45 -9.33 -13.10
N GLU A 158 -10.41 -10.15 -13.09
CA GLU A 158 -9.10 -9.71 -12.64
C GLU A 158 -8.60 -8.53 -13.48
N GLU A 159 -7.85 -7.63 -12.84
CA GLU A 159 -7.35 -6.37 -13.40
C GLU A 159 -8.44 -5.36 -13.83
N MET A 160 -9.72 -5.66 -13.56
CA MET A 160 -10.82 -4.76 -13.87
C MET A 160 -10.84 -3.56 -12.91
N ARG A 161 -10.98 -2.36 -13.47
CA ARG A 161 -11.21 -1.15 -12.67
C ARG A 161 -12.65 -1.10 -12.19
N VAL A 162 -12.84 -0.99 -10.88
CA VAL A 162 -14.14 -0.92 -10.21
C VAL A 162 -14.23 0.37 -9.40
N GLN A 163 -15.44 0.88 -9.19
CA GLN A 163 -15.68 2.05 -8.35
C GLN A 163 -16.28 1.62 -7.03
N LEU A 164 -15.63 1.98 -5.93
CA LEU A 164 -16.13 1.76 -4.58
C LEU A 164 -16.66 3.07 -4.01
N GLN A 165 -17.84 2.99 -3.40
CA GLN A 165 -18.38 4.01 -2.52
C GLN A 165 -18.06 3.62 -1.08
N LEU A 166 -17.12 4.35 -0.49
CA LEU A 166 -16.61 4.11 0.85
C LEU A 166 -17.26 5.08 1.84
N TYR A 167 -17.67 4.55 2.97
CA TYR A 167 -18.05 5.33 4.14
C TYR A 167 -17.24 4.81 5.32
N ASP A 168 -16.48 5.71 5.96
CA ASP A 168 -15.58 5.37 7.06
C ASP A 168 -14.59 4.21 6.76
N GLY A 169 -14.12 4.13 5.51
CA GLY A 169 -13.21 3.07 5.05
C GLY A 169 -13.88 1.72 4.80
N ARG A 170 -15.18 1.58 5.06
CA ARG A 170 -15.99 0.41 4.71
C ARG A 170 -16.63 0.59 3.33
N ALA A 171 -16.48 -0.41 2.47
CA ALA A 171 -17.16 -0.43 1.18
C ALA A 171 -18.67 -0.60 1.40
N LEU A 172 -19.47 0.39 0.98
CA LEU A 172 -20.93 0.33 1.08
C LEU A 172 -21.58 -0.12 -0.22
N SER A 173 -21.03 0.32 -1.35
CA SER A 173 -21.43 -0.11 -2.69
C SER A 173 -20.20 -0.22 -3.56
N ALA A 174 -20.22 -1.19 -4.47
CA ALA A 174 -19.20 -1.40 -5.45
C ALA A 174 -19.87 -1.52 -6.82
N SER A 175 -19.32 -0.86 -7.83
CA SER A 175 -19.83 -0.92 -9.20
C SER A 175 -18.72 -1.30 -10.18
N VAL A 176 -19.10 -2.13 -11.14
CA VAL A 176 -18.27 -2.49 -12.29
C VAL A 176 -18.53 -1.51 -13.43
N PRO A 177 -17.65 -1.42 -14.45
CA PRO A 177 -17.89 -0.60 -15.62
C PRO A 177 -19.23 -0.95 -16.31
N LYS A 178 -19.92 0.07 -16.83
CA LYS A 178 -21.20 -0.11 -17.55
C LYS A 178 -21.10 -1.01 -18.78
N HIS A 179 -19.91 -1.10 -19.35
CA HIS A 179 -19.64 -1.93 -20.52
C HIS A 179 -18.51 -2.89 -20.21
N VAL A 180 -18.79 -4.19 -20.26
CA VAL A 180 -17.81 -5.26 -20.04
C VAL A 180 -17.73 -6.12 -21.29
N THR A 181 -16.51 -6.50 -21.66
CA THR A 181 -16.27 -7.43 -22.77
C THR A 181 -16.25 -8.86 -22.24
N CYS A 182 -17.16 -9.70 -22.73
CA CYS A 182 -17.26 -11.12 -22.41
C CYS A 182 -17.11 -11.97 -23.67
N THR A 183 -16.64 -13.20 -23.50
CA THR A 183 -16.47 -14.17 -24.59
C THR A 183 -17.64 -15.15 -24.57
N ILE A 184 -18.23 -15.44 -25.72
CA ILE A 184 -19.29 -16.45 -25.82
C ILE A 184 -18.67 -17.83 -25.65
N GLN A 185 -19.10 -18.59 -24.63
CA GLN A 185 -18.65 -19.95 -24.38
C GLN A 185 -19.47 -20.97 -25.16
N GLU A 186 -20.80 -20.86 -25.09
CA GLU A 186 -21.73 -21.74 -25.79
C GLU A 186 -22.94 -20.96 -26.30
N THR A 187 -23.54 -21.42 -27.40
CA THR A 187 -24.80 -20.84 -27.92
C THR A 187 -25.83 -21.93 -28.13
N GLN A 188 -27.09 -21.60 -27.92
CA GLN A 188 -28.18 -22.53 -28.14
C GLN A 188 -28.23 -22.96 -29.62
N LEU A 189 -28.24 -24.28 -29.86
CA LEU A 189 -28.38 -24.85 -31.20
C LEU A 189 -29.77 -24.56 -31.79
N PRO A 190 -29.90 -24.36 -33.11
CA PRO A 190 -31.19 -24.15 -33.74
C PRO A 190 -32.11 -25.36 -33.52
N MET A 191 -33.31 -25.14 -32.98
CA MET A 191 -34.29 -26.22 -32.84
C MET A 191 -34.73 -26.68 -34.24
N LYS A 192 -34.57 -27.98 -34.54
CA LYS A 192 -35.05 -28.58 -35.79
C LYS A 192 -36.58 -28.45 -35.86
N GLY A 193 -37.10 -27.75 -36.85
CA GLY A 193 -38.55 -27.66 -37.13
C GLY A 193 -39.15 -26.25 -37.27
N LEU A 194 -38.37 -25.18 -37.07
CA LEU A 194 -38.83 -23.80 -37.30
C LEU A 194 -38.51 -23.33 -38.72
N THR A 195 -39.52 -22.83 -39.45
CA THR A 195 -39.42 -22.33 -40.84
C THR A 195 -38.75 -20.95 -40.97
N SER A 196 -38.36 -20.32 -39.86
CA SER A 196 -37.54 -19.10 -39.83
C SER A 196 -36.54 -19.15 -38.68
N ALA A 197 -35.30 -18.74 -38.92
CA ALA A 197 -34.29 -18.66 -37.88
C ALA A 197 -34.65 -17.54 -36.88
N PRO A 198 -34.63 -17.78 -35.56
CA PRO A 198 -34.91 -16.73 -34.58
C PRO A 198 -33.88 -15.60 -34.69
N ARG A 199 -34.33 -14.35 -34.56
CA ARG A 199 -33.47 -13.15 -34.68
C ARG A 199 -32.41 -13.05 -33.58
N TYR A 200 -32.72 -13.61 -32.40
CA TYR A 200 -31.84 -13.69 -31.25
C TYR A 200 -31.79 -15.13 -30.74
N LYS A 201 -30.63 -15.56 -30.24
CA LYS A 201 -30.43 -16.84 -29.55
C LYS A 201 -29.87 -16.61 -28.15
N ARG A 202 -30.04 -17.58 -27.26
CA ARG A 202 -29.42 -17.55 -25.94
C ARG A 202 -27.96 -17.97 -26.03
N ALA A 203 -27.09 -17.22 -25.37
CA ALA A 203 -25.67 -17.51 -25.26
C ALA A 203 -25.23 -17.56 -23.79
N LEU A 204 -24.32 -18.49 -23.52
CA LEU A 204 -23.56 -18.62 -22.28
C LEU A 204 -22.21 -17.96 -22.47
N LEU A 205 -21.72 -17.32 -21.42
CA LEU A 205 -20.51 -16.49 -21.45
C LEU A 205 -19.41 -17.06 -20.56
N ASP A 206 -18.18 -16.68 -20.87
CA ASP A 206 -16.96 -17.04 -20.15
C ASP A 206 -16.95 -16.67 -18.65
N ASN A 207 -17.80 -15.74 -18.23
CA ASN A 207 -17.94 -15.33 -16.84
C ASN A 207 -18.82 -16.28 -15.98
N GLY A 208 -19.27 -17.41 -16.53
CA GLY A 208 -20.04 -18.46 -15.84
C GLY A 208 -19.21 -19.56 -15.14
N SER A 209 -17.93 -19.33 -14.82
CA SER A 209 -17.10 -20.32 -14.11
C SER A 209 -16.04 -19.67 -13.22
N THR A 210 -16.44 -19.19 -12.04
CA THR A 210 -15.77 -19.42 -10.74
C THR A 210 -16.57 -18.77 -9.61
N ILE A 211 -17.26 -19.60 -8.82
CA ILE A 211 -17.33 -19.58 -7.34
C ILE A 211 -18.17 -20.80 -6.95
N GLN A 212 -17.52 -21.78 -6.33
CA GLN A 212 -18.21 -22.79 -5.54
C GLN A 212 -18.81 -22.09 -4.33
N VAL A 213 -20.12 -21.84 -4.34
CA VAL A 213 -20.91 -21.71 -3.11
C VAL A 213 -21.96 -22.80 -3.13
N LYS A 214 -21.80 -23.68 -2.15
CA LYS A 214 -22.71 -24.75 -1.78
C LYS A 214 -24.01 -24.12 -1.28
N SER A 215 -24.98 -23.94 -2.16
CA SER A 215 -26.38 -23.70 -1.80
C SER A 215 -27.22 -24.88 -2.30
N LEU A 216 -28.09 -25.39 -1.42
CA LEU A 216 -28.95 -26.54 -1.64
C LEU A 216 -30.13 -26.22 -2.57
N PHE A 217 -29.91 -25.62 -3.75
CA PHE A 217 -30.92 -25.51 -4.83
C PHE A 217 -30.22 -25.38 -6.21
N PRO A 218 -30.74 -25.99 -7.28
CA PRO A 218 -30.06 -26.02 -8.59
C PRO A 218 -30.02 -24.65 -9.29
N LEU A 219 -28.91 -24.39 -9.97
CA LEU A 219 -28.47 -23.13 -10.58
C LEU A 219 -29.45 -22.53 -11.60
N GLU A 220 -29.75 -21.23 -11.45
CA GLU A 220 -30.10 -20.35 -12.58
C GLU A 220 -28.80 -19.90 -13.25
N VAL A 221 -28.55 -20.37 -14.47
CA VAL A 221 -27.47 -19.88 -15.33
C VAL A 221 -27.96 -18.62 -16.05
N THR A 222 -27.26 -17.49 -15.90
CA THR A 222 -27.63 -16.21 -16.55
C THR A 222 -27.42 -16.31 -18.06
N ALA A 223 -28.48 -16.66 -18.80
CA ALA A 223 -28.45 -16.76 -20.27
C ALA A 223 -28.77 -15.40 -20.91
N ILE A 224 -27.86 -14.87 -21.73
CA ILE A 224 -28.02 -13.55 -22.39
C ILE A 224 -28.52 -13.73 -23.82
N GLN A 225 -29.38 -12.82 -24.29
CA GLN A 225 -29.87 -12.79 -25.67
C GLN A 225 -28.85 -12.11 -26.58
N VAL A 226 -28.35 -12.84 -27.57
CA VAL A 226 -27.40 -12.34 -28.57
C VAL A 226 -27.95 -12.58 -29.98
N PRO A 227 -27.58 -11.76 -30.98
CA PRO A 227 -27.97 -12.01 -32.37
C PRO A 227 -27.61 -13.42 -32.86
N SER A 228 -28.47 -14.02 -33.68
CA SER A 228 -28.34 -15.42 -34.09
C SER A 228 -27.10 -15.77 -34.92
N TYR A 229 -26.46 -14.76 -35.54
CA TYR A 229 -25.24 -14.92 -36.33
C TYR A 229 -23.95 -15.05 -35.51
N LEU A 230 -23.97 -14.76 -34.20
CA LEU A 230 -22.76 -14.81 -33.36
C LEU A 230 -22.46 -16.24 -32.93
N GLU A 231 -21.20 -16.66 -32.91
CA GLU A 231 -20.80 -18.04 -32.56
C GLU A 231 -19.96 -18.11 -31.28
N ALA A 232 -19.72 -19.33 -30.79
CA ALA A 232 -18.85 -19.55 -29.63
C ALA A 232 -17.41 -19.09 -29.96
N GLY A 233 -16.75 -18.45 -28.99
CA GLY A 233 -15.42 -17.85 -29.13
C GLY A 233 -15.43 -16.36 -29.49
N GLU A 234 -16.57 -15.77 -29.86
CA GLU A 234 -16.64 -14.34 -30.18
C GLU A 234 -16.72 -13.45 -28.93
N LYS A 235 -16.02 -12.30 -29.00
CA LYS A 235 -16.03 -11.27 -27.94
C LYS A 235 -17.14 -10.25 -28.17
N ILE A 236 -17.97 -10.08 -27.15
CA ILE A 236 -19.14 -9.19 -27.17
C ILE A 236 -19.10 -8.22 -26.00
N VAL A 237 -19.60 -7.01 -26.24
CA VAL A 237 -19.74 -5.98 -25.21
C VAL A 237 -21.16 -6.01 -24.66
N ILE A 238 -21.27 -6.12 -23.34
CA ILE A 238 -22.52 -6.26 -22.61
C ILE A 238 -22.70 -5.05 -21.72
N ASN A 239 -23.95 -4.60 -21.61
CA ASN A 239 -24.33 -3.61 -20.62
C ASN A 239 -24.62 -4.32 -19.28
N THR A 240 -23.87 -3.96 -18.24
CA THR A 240 -23.92 -4.60 -16.92
C THR A 240 -25.13 -4.18 -16.08
N GLU A 241 -25.92 -3.19 -16.53
CA GLU A 241 -27.13 -2.73 -15.83
C GLU A 241 -28.38 -3.54 -16.20
N ASP A 242 -28.49 -4.03 -17.45
CA ASP A 242 -29.67 -4.70 -18.00
C ASP A 242 -29.37 -6.02 -18.74
N ASP A 243 -28.13 -6.51 -18.64
CA ASP A 243 -27.64 -7.74 -19.28
C ASP A 243 -27.84 -7.75 -20.81
N SER A 244 -27.92 -6.58 -21.44
CA SER A 244 -28.18 -6.47 -22.87
C SER A 244 -26.91 -6.51 -23.73
N PHE A 245 -27.02 -7.14 -24.90
CA PHE A 245 -25.97 -7.09 -25.92
C PHE A 245 -25.89 -5.70 -26.54
N VAL A 246 -24.70 -5.08 -26.50
CA VAL A 246 -24.46 -3.75 -27.10
C VAL A 246 -23.89 -3.88 -28.50
N LYS A 247 -22.78 -4.61 -28.66
CA LYS A 247 -22.07 -4.80 -29.94
C LYS A 247 -21.06 -5.93 -29.87
N SER A 248 -20.69 -6.49 -31.04
CA SER A 248 -19.52 -7.37 -31.16
C SER A 248 -18.25 -6.56 -31.37
N GLU A 249 -17.12 -7.06 -30.86
CA GLU A 249 -15.81 -6.40 -31.01
C GLU A 249 -15.37 -6.30 -32.49
N ALA A 250 -15.79 -7.24 -33.35
CA ALA A 250 -15.53 -7.22 -34.79
C ALA A 250 -16.06 -5.96 -35.51
N THR A 251 -17.08 -5.30 -34.97
CA THR A 251 -17.67 -4.08 -35.55
C THR A 251 -16.81 -2.84 -35.29
N LEU A 252 -15.91 -2.85 -34.29
CA LEU A 252 -14.97 -1.76 -34.00
C LEU A 252 -13.88 -1.61 -35.07
N ARG A 253 -13.45 -2.71 -35.71
CA ARG A 253 -12.44 -2.65 -36.78
C ARG A 253 -12.98 -1.98 -38.05
N ARG A 254 -14.25 -2.22 -38.42
CA ARG A 254 -14.84 -1.63 -39.65
C ARG A 254 -15.09 -0.12 -39.58
N ARG A 255 -15.18 0.49 -38.38
CA ARG A 255 -15.37 1.95 -38.23
C ARG A 255 -14.06 2.75 -38.31
N PHE A 256 -12.91 2.11 -38.07
CA PHE A 256 -11.60 2.76 -38.20
C PHE A 256 -11.15 2.93 -39.66
N ASP A 257 -11.68 2.12 -40.58
CA ASP A 257 -11.39 2.23 -42.02
C ASP A 257 -12.23 3.29 -42.77
N LEU A 258 -13.20 3.93 -42.09
CA LEU A 258 -14.10 4.94 -42.67
C LEU A 258 -13.67 6.39 -42.43
N PHE A 259 -12.56 6.63 -41.71
CA PHE A 259 -12.01 7.96 -41.41
C PHE A 259 -10.56 8.16 -41.89
N SER A 260 -10.16 7.48 -42.96
CA SER A 260 -8.99 7.92 -43.74
C SER A 260 -9.45 8.84 -44.87
N PRO A 261 -8.92 10.07 -45.01
CA PRO A 261 -9.26 10.94 -46.12
C PRO A 261 -8.72 10.36 -47.44
N PRO A 262 -9.44 10.52 -48.58
CA PRO A 262 -8.97 9.99 -49.85
C PRO A 262 -7.74 10.75 -50.33
N ARG A 263 -6.66 10.02 -50.64
CA ARG A 263 -5.50 10.58 -51.36
C ARG A 263 -6.00 11.07 -52.72
N ARG A 264 -5.81 12.36 -52.99
CA ARG A 264 -5.93 12.91 -54.34
C ARG A 264 -4.66 12.54 -55.11
N ASP A 265 -4.85 11.79 -56.18
CA ASP A 265 -3.86 11.65 -57.24
C ASP A 265 -3.60 13.02 -57.86
N LEU A 266 -2.35 13.47 -57.78
CA LEU A 266 -1.82 14.58 -58.56
C LEU A 266 -0.56 14.09 -59.24
N ALA A 267 -0.75 13.62 -60.47
CA ALA A 267 0.31 13.43 -61.43
C ALA A 267 0.88 14.81 -61.80
N ILE A 268 2.15 15.07 -61.50
CA ILE A 268 2.93 16.15 -62.12
C ILE A 268 4.30 15.60 -62.52
N SER A 269 4.45 15.54 -63.84
CA SER A 269 5.64 15.60 -64.70
C SER A 269 7.01 15.73 -64.03
N VAL A 270 7.88 14.80 -64.40
CA VAL A 270 9.34 14.86 -64.30
C VAL A 270 9.88 15.84 -65.35
N ALA A 271 10.65 16.84 -64.92
CA ALA A 271 11.55 17.60 -65.79
C ALA A 271 12.83 18.02 -65.02
N SER A 272 13.94 17.38 -65.40
CA SER A 272 15.34 17.85 -65.50
C SER A 272 15.78 19.12 -64.77
N VAL A 273 16.82 19.04 -63.92
CA VAL A 273 18.11 19.78 -64.07
C VAL A 273 19.25 18.99 -63.37
N ARG A 274 20.39 18.94 -64.06
CA ARG A 274 21.69 18.29 -63.81
C ARG A 274 22.55 18.88 -62.67
N GLU A 275 23.47 18.01 -62.17
CA GLU A 275 24.90 18.24 -61.77
C GLU A 275 25.20 19.25 -60.64
N HIS A 276 26.18 19.15 -59.73
CA HIS A 276 27.45 18.45 -59.43
C HIS A 276 27.58 18.52 -57.86
N SER A 277 28.19 17.63 -57.06
CA SER A 277 29.62 17.33 -56.93
C SER A 277 29.86 16.52 -55.63
N THR A 278 30.50 15.35 -55.76
CA THR A 278 31.57 14.75 -54.91
C THR A 278 31.47 14.52 -53.39
N LEU A 279 31.60 13.21 -53.08
CA LEU A 279 32.63 12.52 -52.27
C LEU A 279 32.37 12.17 -50.78
N LEU A 280 32.78 10.92 -50.49
CA LEU A 280 32.85 10.17 -49.22
C LEU A 280 31.50 9.57 -48.78
N GLY A 281 31.09 8.35 -49.14
CA GLY A 281 31.84 7.11 -49.28
C GLY A 281 31.79 6.33 -47.97
N PHE A 282 30.73 5.56 -47.71
CA PHE A 282 30.77 4.27 -46.99
C PHE A 282 29.47 3.49 -47.22
N SER A 283 29.64 2.23 -47.57
CA SER A 283 28.63 1.28 -48.03
C SER A 283 27.69 0.84 -46.91
N ALA A 284 26.38 0.89 -47.13
CA ALA A 284 25.39 0.20 -46.30
C ALA A 284 24.81 -0.96 -47.13
N VAL A 285 25.21 -2.18 -46.78
CA VAL A 285 24.60 -3.41 -47.30
C VAL A 285 23.26 -3.58 -46.58
N SER A 286 22.19 -3.52 -47.37
CA SER A 286 20.85 -3.97 -47.02
C SER A 286 20.81 -5.48 -47.14
N GLU A 287 20.38 -6.19 -46.10
CA GLU A 287 19.80 -7.52 -46.30
C GLU A 287 18.68 -7.80 -45.30
N SER A 288 17.64 -8.40 -45.86
CA SER A 288 16.27 -8.54 -45.39
C SER A 288 16.12 -9.62 -44.32
N ILE A 289 15.20 -9.43 -43.37
CA ILE A 289 14.67 -10.53 -42.56
C ILE A 289 13.14 -10.46 -42.58
N ASP A 290 12.56 -11.59 -42.95
CA ASP A 290 11.14 -11.85 -43.14
C ASP A 290 10.32 -11.63 -41.86
N PHE A 291 9.17 -10.98 -42.04
CA PHE A 291 8.14 -10.80 -41.01
C PHE A 291 7.37 -12.11 -40.80
N PHE A 292 7.56 -12.77 -39.66
CA PHE A 292 6.53 -13.64 -39.10
C PHE A 292 5.64 -12.83 -38.16
N VAL A 293 4.38 -12.67 -38.55
CA VAL A 293 3.33 -11.99 -37.79
C VAL A 293 2.72 -12.98 -36.80
N PHE A 294 2.90 -12.76 -35.50
CA PHE A 294 1.95 -13.20 -34.48
C PHE A 294 1.60 -12.02 -33.57
N GLY A 295 0.31 -11.69 -33.56
CA GLY A 295 -0.21 -10.52 -32.87
C GLY A 295 -0.29 -10.69 -31.37
N SER A 296 0.29 -9.74 -30.65
CA SER A 296 -0.16 -9.27 -29.34
C SER A 296 0.36 -7.83 -29.13
N ASN A 297 -0.42 -7.00 -28.45
CA ASN A 297 -0.30 -5.54 -28.44
C ASN A 297 1.10 -5.02 -28.04
N LEU A 298 1.90 -4.59 -29.03
CA LEU A 298 3.04 -3.71 -28.81
C LEU A 298 2.53 -2.31 -28.47
N TYR A 299 2.88 -1.83 -27.28
CA TYR A 299 2.90 -0.39 -27.02
C TYR A 299 3.77 0.27 -28.09
N LYS A 300 3.27 1.35 -28.68
CA LYS A 300 3.96 2.13 -29.71
C LYS A 300 5.19 2.80 -29.07
N ILE A 301 6.33 2.12 -29.09
CA ILE A 301 7.61 2.70 -28.70
C ILE A 301 7.93 3.75 -29.76
N GLY A 302 7.83 5.01 -29.38
CA GLY A 302 8.19 6.13 -30.24
C GLY A 302 9.63 5.99 -30.73
N ASN A 303 9.87 6.37 -31.98
CA ASN A 303 11.19 6.43 -32.59
C ASN A 303 12.12 7.36 -31.79
N VAL A 304 12.82 6.81 -30.81
CA VAL A 304 14.03 7.39 -30.23
C VAL A 304 15.19 6.62 -30.83
N ARG A 305 15.98 7.28 -31.68
CA ARG A 305 17.26 6.77 -32.14
C ARG A 305 18.15 6.57 -30.92
N TYR A 306 18.41 5.32 -30.55
CA TYR A 306 19.41 4.97 -29.54
C TYR A 306 20.80 5.21 -30.10
N LEU A 307 21.50 6.22 -29.59
CA LEU A 307 22.96 6.23 -29.61
C LEU A 307 23.41 5.16 -28.62
N ALA A 308 23.83 4.01 -29.13
CA ALA A 308 24.50 2.97 -28.37
C ALA A 308 25.82 3.55 -27.82
N GLY A 309 25.81 3.94 -26.56
CA GLY A 309 27.02 4.20 -25.78
C GLY A 309 26.95 3.41 -24.48
N ASP A 310 28.11 2.93 -24.03
CA ASP A 310 28.36 2.15 -22.80
C ASP A 310 28.09 2.95 -21.50
N TYR A 311 26.93 3.57 -21.39
CA TYR A 311 26.60 4.39 -20.23
C TYR A 311 25.95 3.53 -19.13
N ASP A 312 26.39 3.73 -17.88
CA ASP A 312 25.76 3.12 -16.71
C ASP A 312 24.43 3.82 -16.36
N ILE A 313 23.62 3.17 -15.50
CA ILE A 313 22.30 3.71 -15.15
C ILE A 313 22.40 5.12 -14.53
N TRP A 314 23.53 5.44 -13.89
CA TRP A 314 23.78 6.73 -13.25
C TRP A 314 24.05 7.87 -14.22
N SER A 315 24.38 7.55 -15.48
CA SER A 315 24.63 8.52 -16.55
C SER A 315 23.34 9.00 -17.22
N VAL A 316 22.21 8.35 -16.94
CA VAL A 316 20.90 8.71 -17.49
C VAL A 316 20.46 10.06 -16.94
N LYS A 317 20.02 10.96 -17.83
CA LYS A 317 19.54 12.29 -17.45
C LYS A 317 18.17 12.18 -16.77
N ARG A 318 18.06 12.75 -15.58
CA ARG A 318 16.78 12.84 -14.86
C ARG A 318 15.94 13.98 -15.41
N ILE A 319 14.61 13.81 -15.39
CA ILE A 319 13.63 14.86 -15.74
C ILE A 319 13.07 15.57 -14.50
N ALA A 320 13.17 14.94 -13.34
CA ALA A 320 12.69 15.49 -12.08
C ALA A 320 13.55 15.05 -10.88
N GLU A 321 13.55 15.90 -9.85
CA GLU A 321 14.20 15.67 -8.57
C GLU A 321 13.28 15.99 -7.40
N TRP A 322 13.41 15.23 -6.34
CA TRP A 322 12.72 15.51 -5.07
C TRP A 322 13.64 16.33 -4.20
N ARG A 323 13.16 17.48 -3.73
CA ARG A 323 13.90 18.32 -2.77
C ARG A 323 12.99 18.70 -1.61
N PRO A 324 13.54 18.97 -0.42
CA PRO A 324 12.75 19.41 0.71
C PRO A 324 11.90 20.63 0.32
N CYS A 325 10.60 20.57 0.59
CA CYS A 325 9.73 21.69 0.28
C CYS A 325 10.10 22.91 1.14
N LYS A 326 10.19 24.08 0.51
CA LYS A 326 10.57 25.34 1.18
C LYS A 326 9.67 25.68 2.37
N TRP A 327 8.38 25.32 2.31
CA TRP A 327 7.39 25.74 3.31
C TRP A 327 7.64 25.25 4.74
N TRP A 328 8.37 24.15 4.96
CA TRP A 328 8.73 23.70 6.33
C TRP A 328 10.18 23.99 6.70
N LEU A 329 11.06 24.24 5.72
CA LEU A 329 12.44 24.65 5.97
C LEU A 329 12.52 26.02 6.65
N HIS A 330 11.55 26.91 6.40
CA HIS A 330 11.51 28.27 6.96
C HIS A 330 11.05 28.32 8.43
N GLY A 331 10.88 27.19 9.10
CA GLY A 331 10.60 27.14 10.53
C GLY A 331 9.11 27.04 10.89
N HIS A 332 8.78 27.39 12.13
CA HIS A 332 7.44 27.22 12.70
C HIS A 332 6.44 28.19 12.04
N LEU A 333 5.48 27.64 11.31
CA LEU A 333 4.43 28.41 10.61
C LEU A 333 3.46 29.13 11.56
N THR A 334 3.47 28.77 12.85
CA THR A 334 2.59 29.34 13.86
C THR A 334 3.26 29.23 15.23
N PRO A 335 3.17 30.26 16.10
CA PRO A 335 3.68 30.20 17.46
C PRO A 335 3.11 29.01 18.26
N LEU A 336 3.87 28.54 19.24
CA LEU A 336 3.38 27.58 20.22
C LEU A 336 2.40 28.28 21.17
N PRO A 337 1.21 27.71 21.42
CA PRO A 337 0.31 28.19 22.47
C PRO A 337 0.99 28.22 23.84
N ALA A 338 0.63 29.20 24.67
CA ALA A 338 1.25 29.41 25.98
C ALA A 338 0.96 28.27 26.98
N LYS A 339 -0.16 27.57 26.83
CA LYS A 339 -0.57 26.44 27.68
C LYS A 339 -0.62 25.16 26.85
N SER A 340 -0.07 24.08 27.42
CA SER A 340 -0.12 22.74 26.85
C SER A 340 -1.39 22.01 27.28
N SER A 341 -1.98 21.22 26.39
CA SER A 341 -3.16 20.39 26.67
C SER A 341 -2.85 19.19 27.57
N GLY A 342 -1.57 18.79 27.68
CA GLY A 342 -1.12 17.64 28.45
C GLY A 342 0.22 17.09 27.96
N PHE A 343 0.58 15.90 28.43
CA PHE A 343 1.82 15.20 28.10
C PHE A 343 1.52 13.96 27.25
N ILE A 344 2.29 13.77 26.19
CA ILE A 344 2.19 12.60 25.32
C ILE A 344 3.53 11.88 25.29
N ARG A 345 3.54 10.59 25.60
CA ARG A 345 4.65 9.67 25.31
C ARG A 345 4.33 8.86 24.07
N ILE A 346 5.30 8.69 23.17
CA ILE A 346 5.12 7.83 22.01
C ILE A 346 5.78 6.49 22.28
N ASP A 347 4.98 5.42 22.28
CA ASP A 347 5.47 4.06 22.47
C ASP A 347 5.78 3.49 21.07
N CYS A 348 7.06 3.37 20.73
CA CYS A 348 7.55 2.95 19.42
C CYS A 348 7.91 1.46 19.43
N PHE A 349 7.55 0.73 18.37
CA PHE A 349 7.75 -0.71 18.28
C PHE A 349 8.41 -1.11 16.95
N GLY A 350 9.05 -2.28 16.93
CA GLY A 350 9.66 -2.85 15.74
C GLY A 350 11.12 -2.41 15.55
N GLY A 351 11.63 -2.56 14.33
CA GLY A 351 13.02 -2.18 14.02
C GLY A 351 13.22 -0.67 13.98
N LEU A 352 14.47 -0.20 14.10
CA LEU A 352 14.85 1.21 14.17
C LEU A 352 14.07 2.14 13.22
N ASN A 353 14.05 1.83 11.92
CA ASN A 353 13.39 2.70 10.93
C ASN A 353 11.86 2.67 11.01
N GLN A 354 11.26 1.64 11.62
CA GLN A 354 9.83 1.65 11.98
C GLN A 354 9.58 2.60 13.15
N MET A 355 10.39 2.49 14.20
CA MET A 355 10.31 3.35 15.38
C MET A 355 10.49 4.83 15.01
N ARG A 356 11.43 5.15 14.11
CA ARG A 356 11.62 6.52 13.61
C ARG A 356 10.37 7.08 12.93
N ARG A 357 9.70 6.29 12.10
CA ARG A 357 8.46 6.71 11.43
C ARG A 357 7.34 6.91 12.46
N ASP A 358 7.21 6.00 13.41
CA ASP A 358 6.18 6.10 14.45
C ASP A 358 6.42 7.35 15.35
N LEU A 359 7.68 7.63 15.69
CA LEU A 359 8.08 8.85 16.40
C LEU A 359 7.71 10.11 15.59
N CYS A 360 8.07 10.16 14.31
CA CYS A 360 7.72 11.27 13.43
C CYS A 360 6.22 11.56 13.40
N ASP A 361 5.42 10.52 13.22
CA ASP A 361 3.96 10.64 13.18
C ASP A 361 3.44 11.14 14.54
N GLY A 362 3.94 10.57 15.64
CA GLY A 362 3.61 10.99 17.00
C GLY A 362 3.97 12.45 17.32
N VAL A 363 5.08 12.96 16.79
CA VAL A 363 5.47 14.37 16.92
C VAL A 363 4.47 15.29 16.22
N GLY A 364 4.03 14.92 15.01
CA GLY A 364 3.00 15.66 14.28
C GLY A 364 1.68 15.72 15.05
N ILE A 365 1.25 14.60 15.65
CA ILE A 365 0.05 14.53 16.50
C ILE A 365 0.21 15.40 17.74
N THR A 366 1.37 15.35 18.39
CA THR A 366 1.66 16.15 19.58
C THR A 366 1.48 17.65 19.27
N ARG A 367 1.97 18.10 18.11
CA ARG A 367 1.74 19.48 17.67
C ARG A 367 0.26 19.75 17.36
N LEU A 368 -0.42 18.82 16.70
CA LEU A 368 -1.84 18.96 16.34
C LEU A 368 -2.74 19.15 17.57
N LEU A 369 -2.41 18.45 18.66
CA LEU A 369 -3.14 18.47 19.94
C LEU A 369 -2.64 19.54 20.93
N ASN A 370 -1.63 20.31 20.53
CA ASN A 370 -1.00 21.31 21.40
C ASN A 370 -0.49 20.71 22.72
N ALA A 371 0.13 19.54 22.64
CA ALA A 371 0.65 18.81 23.79
C ALA A 371 2.17 18.99 23.95
N THR A 372 2.69 18.59 25.10
CA THR A 372 4.13 18.47 25.37
C THR A 372 4.56 17.04 25.09
N LEU A 373 5.60 16.86 24.29
CA LEU A 373 6.19 15.54 24.06
C LEU A 373 7.07 15.14 25.23
N VAL A 374 6.84 13.96 25.78
CA VAL A 374 7.77 13.24 26.66
C VAL A 374 8.63 12.35 25.78
N LEU A 375 9.91 12.16 26.13
CA LEU A 375 10.80 11.31 25.36
C LEU A 375 10.15 9.95 25.03
N PRO A 376 10.27 9.50 23.76
CA PRO A 376 9.60 8.30 23.31
C PRO A 376 10.20 7.07 24.00
N LYS A 377 9.35 6.06 24.20
CA LYS A 377 9.78 4.76 24.69
C LYS A 377 10.00 3.84 23.49
N PHE A 378 11.22 3.33 23.34
CA PHE A 378 11.51 2.25 22.39
C PHE A 378 11.22 0.94 23.11
N GLU A 379 10.18 0.25 22.67
CA GLU A 379 9.76 -1.01 23.29
C GLU A 379 10.67 -2.16 22.83
N VAL A 380 10.99 -3.04 23.78
CA VAL A 380 11.84 -4.22 23.56
C VAL A 380 11.11 -5.16 22.60
N ALA A 381 11.60 -5.26 21.37
CA ALA A 381 11.12 -6.26 20.44
C ALA A 381 11.76 -7.61 20.78
N ALA A 382 10.96 -8.55 21.32
CA ALA A 382 11.41 -9.91 21.64
C ALA A 382 12.06 -10.62 20.44
N TYR A 383 11.62 -10.29 19.22
CA TYR A 383 12.18 -10.84 17.97
C TYR A 383 13.63 -10.40 17.70
N TRP A 384 14.04 -9.21 18.17
CA TRP A 384 15.36 -8.62 17.90
C TRP A 384 16.31 -8.68 19.12
N ASN A 385 15.89 -9.30 20.23
CA ASN A 385 16.64 -9.42 21.49
C ASN A 385 17.27 -8.08 21.95
N GLU A 386 16.44 -7.05 22.05
CA GLU A 386 16.86 -5.63 22.04
C GLU A 386 16.55 -4.91 23.37
N SER A 387 17.47 -4.08 23.87
CA SER A 387 17.28 -3.29 25.11
C SER A 387 17.59 -1.79 24.96
N SER A 388 17.94 -1.33 23.76
CA SER A 388 18.35 0.07 23.54
C SER A 388 17.16 1.04 23.57
N GLY A 389 17.25 2.08 24.38
CA GLY A 389 16.31 3.20 24.42
C GLY A 389 16.58 4.26 23.35
N PHE A 390 15.70 5.27 23.29
CA PHE A 390 15.84 6.39 22.35
C PHE A 390 17.20 7.11 22.49
N GLY A 391 17.62 7.37 23.73
CA GLY A 391 18.86 8.08 24.03
C GLY A 391 20.14 7.29 23.78
N ASP A 392 20.05 5.97 23.56
CA ASP A 392 21.21 5.15 23.20
C ASP A 392 21.55 5.30 21.71
N VAL A 393 20.52 5.60 20.89
CA VAL A 393 20.66 5.72 19.43
C VAL A 393 20.75 7.17 18.99
N PHE A 394 19.89 8.05 19.53
CA PHE A 394 19.77 9.44 19.12
C PHE A 394 20.24 10.42 20.19
N ASP A 395 20.87 11.51 19.75
CA ASP A 395 21.23 12.62 20.62
C ASP A 395 19.97 13.38 21.07
N VAL A 396 19.64 13.19 22.35
CA VAL A 396 18.44 13.74 22.98
C VAL A 396 18.47 15.27 23.05
N ASP A 397 19.62 15.85 23.38
CA ASP A 397 19.76 17.29 23.55
C ASP A 397 19.68 18.00 22.20
N TYR A 398 20.33 17.43 21.18
CA TYR A 398 20.19 17.89 19.81
C TYR A 398 18.74 17.81 19.32
N PHE A 399 18.03 16.71 19.62
CA PHE A 399 16.62 16.56 19.26
C PHE A 399 15.76 17.66 19.91
N ILE A 400 15.89 17.88 21.22
CA ILE A 400 15.16 18.93 21.94
C ILE A 400 15.47 20.32 21.34
N GLN A 401 16.74 20.61 21.06
CA GLN A 401 17.16 21.87 20.46
C GLN A 401 16.52 22.09 19.08
N LYS A 402 16.52 21.05 18.22
CA LYS A 402 15.96 21.13 16.86
C LYS A 402 14.43 21.15 16.81
N MET A 403 13.78 20.69 17.86
CA MET A 403 12.32 20.75 18.00
C MET A 403 11.84 22.04 18.68
N ASN A 404 12.74 22.86 19.21
CA ASN A 404 12.38 24.14 19.84
C ASN A 404 11.62 25.05 18.84
N GLY A 405 10.53 25.65 19.31
CA GLY A 405 9.59 26.42 18.49
C GLY A 405 8.59 25.59 17.67
N PHE A 406 8.83 24.29 17.48
CA PHE A 406 7.88 23.39 16.81
C PHE A 406 6.97 22.67 17.81
N ILE A 407 7.55 22.10 18.87
CA ILE A 407 6.86 21.51 20.03
C ILE A 407 7.72 21.67 21.28
N LYS A 408 7.08 21.61 22.46
CA LYS A 408 7.81 21.47 23.72
C LYS A 408 8.14 19.99 23.92
N VAL A 409 9.41 19.70 24.19
CA VAL A 409 9.91 18.35 24.51
C VAL A 409 10.50 18.38 25.91
N VAL A 410 10.19 17.38 26.74
CA VAL A 410 10.73 17.21 28.08
C VAL A 410 11.39 15.85 28.24
N LYS A 411 12.52 15.80 28.96
CA LYS A 411 13.20 14.55 29.32
C LYS A 411 12.39 13.78 30.35
N ASP A 412 12.06 14.47 31.44
CA ASP A 412 11.34 13.94 32.58
C ASP A 412 10.02 14.68 32.77
N LEU A 413 9.06 13.96 33.35
CA LEU A 413 7.77 14.51 33.74
C LEU A 413 7.90 15.40 34.98
N PRO A 414 7.01 16.39 35.15
CA PRO A 414 6.86 17.10 36.42
C PRO A 414 6.66 16.12 37.59
N THR A 415 7.19 16.47 38.76
CA THR A 415 7.18 15.65 39.98
C THR A 415 5.78 15.15 40.37
N ASP A 416 4.74 15.91 40.04
CA ASP A 416 3.36 15.63 40.43
C ASP A 416 2.73 14.47 39.63
N ILE A 417 3.30 14.14 38.47
CA ILE A 417 2.82 13.07 37.58
C ILE A 417 3.90 12.05 37.21
N SER A 418 5.14 12.23 37.67
CA SER A 418 6.27 11.37 37.32
C SER A 418 6.14 9.92 37.83
N SER A 419 5.34 9.69 38.87
CA SER A 419 5.08 8.36 39.44
C SER A 419 3.94 7.58 38.75
N LYS A 420 3.22 8.20 37.81
CA LYS A 420 2.07 7.59 37.12
C LYS A 420 2.47 7.05 35.76
N GLU A 421 2.06 5.83 35.44
CA GLU A 421 2.09 5.36 34.04
C GLU A 421 1.05 6.13 33.21
N PRO A 422 1.34 6.42 31.93
CA PRO A 422 0.39 7.10 31.07
C PRO A 422 -0.83 6.25 30.78
N PHE A 423 -1.97 6.91 30.55
CA PHE A 423 -3.13 6.23 30.00
C PHE A 423 -2.85 5.79 28.56
N ARG A 424 -2.86 4.49 28.32
CA ARG A 424 -2.49 3.90 27.02
C ARG A 424 -3.64 4.03 26.03
N VAL A 425 -3.38 4.70 24.91
CA VAL A 425 -4.33 4.83 23.80
C VAL A 425 -3.87 3.99 22.61
N ASP A 426 -4.70 3.00 22.27
CA ASP A 426 -4.45 2.12 21.14
C ASP A 426 -4.91 2.77 19.82
N CYS A 427 -3.96 3.23 19.01
CA CYS A 427 -4.23 3.82 17.70
C CYS A 427 -4.55 2.76 16.63
N SER A 428 -4.19 1.49 16.84
CA SER A 428 -4.40 0.43 15.85
C SER A 428 -5.87 0.04 15.67
N LYS A 429 -6.67 0.19 16.74
CA LYS A 429 -8.13 -0.06 16.74
C LYS A 429 -8.93 1.06 16.12
N ARG A 430 -8.29 2.18 15.78
CA ARG A 430 -8.93 3.44 15.41
C ARG A 430 -8.79 3.73 13.91
N LYS A 431 -8.85 2.69 13.06
CA LYS A 431 -8.79 2.80 11.59
C LYS A 431 -10.05 3.48 11.05
N GLY A 432 -9.93 4.37 10.06
CA GLY A 432 -11.08 5.03 9.39
C GLY A 432 -10.94 6.55 9.26
N GLN A 433 -12.06 7.29 9.29
CA GLN A 433 -12.17 8.75 9.39
C GLN A 433 -11.85 9.27 10.81
N PHE A 434 -10.89 8.62 11.45
CA PHE A 434 -10.40 8.96 12.75
C PHE A 434 -9.73 10.35 12.76
N ASP A 435 -10.24 11.26 13.60
CA ASP A 435 -9.62 12.54 13.85
C ASP A 435 -9.02 12.58 15.26
N TYR A 436 -7.72 12.88 15.35
CA TYR A 436 -6.99 12.97 16.61
C TYR A 436 -7.60 14.00 17.57
N ARG A 437 -8.15 15.12 17.06
CA ARG A 437 -8.75 16.16 17.90
C ARG A 437 -10.06 15.72 18.53
N GLU A 438 -10.86 14.95 17.82
CA GLU A 438 -12.17 14.53 18.35
C GLU A 438 -12.05 13.35 19.31
N THR A 439 -11.01 12.53 19.15
CA THR A 439 -10.93 11.24 19.84
C THR A 439 -9.78 11.13 20.84
N ILE A 440 -8.64 11.77 20.57
CA ILE A 440 -7.45 11.72 21.44
C ILE A 440 -7.38 12.95 22.33
N LEU A 441 -7.78 14.13 21.84
CA LEU A 441 -7.78 15.34 22.68
C LEU A 441 -8.64 15.19 23.94
N PRO A 442 -9.87 14.63 23.91
CA PRO A 442 -10.65 14.46 25.14
C PRO A 442 -9.94 13.57 26.16
N LEU A 443 -9.36 12.45 25.69
CA LEU A 443 -8.58 11.54 26.54
C LEU A 443 -7.33 12.21 27.11
N LEU A 444 -6.67 13.07 26.33
CA LEU A 444 -5.54 13.86 26.79
C LEU A 444 -5.95 14.86 27.87
N LEU A 445 -7.08 15.54 27.69
CA LEU A 445 -7.60 16.51 28.65
C LEU A 445 -8.09 15.84 29.94
N GLU A 446 -8.64 14.62 29.84
CA GLU A 446 -9.10 13.82 30.98
C GLU A 446 -7.94 13.25 31.80
N HIS A 447 -6.96 12.62 31.14
CA HIS A 447 -5.89 11.91 31.83
C HIS A 447 -4.62 12.74 32.04
N HIS A 448 -4.47 13.86 31.33
CA HIS A 448 -3.31 14.76 31.30
C HIS A 448 -1.96 14.14 30.88
N TYR A 449 -1.81 12.82 30.96
CA TYR A 449 -0.65 12.07 30.50
C TYR A 449 -1.10 10.77 29.81
N ILE A 450 -0.85 10.69 28.50
CA ILE A 450 -1.23 9.53 27.67
C ILE A 450 -0.04 8.96 26.92
N SER A 451 -0.14 7.69 26.52
CA SER A 451 0.78 7.09 25.56
C SER A 451 0.05 6.66 24.29
N LEU A 452 0.69 6.88 23.16
CA LEU A 452 0.17 6.48 21.86
C LEU A 452 0.94 5.26 21.36
N THR A 453 0.22 4.21 20.96
CA THR A 453 0.81 3.04 20.31
C THR A 453 0.95 3.24 18.79
N PRO A 454 1.75 2.40 18.09
CA PRO A 454 1.94 2.48 16.64
C PRO A 454 0.65 2.37 15.82
N ALA A 455 0.78 2.63 14.53
CA ALA A 455 -0.32 2.91 13.58
C ALA A 455 -0.90 4.33 13.68
N MET A 456 -0.05 5.29 14.08
CA MET A 456 -0.34 6.74 14.10
C MET A 456 -0.25 7.42 12.73
N SER A 457 0.17 6.70 11.69
CA SER A 457 0.31 7.27 10.34
C SER A 457 -1.03 7.58 9.66
N GLN A 458 -2.14 7.38 10.35
CA GLN A 458 -3.49 7.52 9.81
C GLN A 458 -3.81 9.00 9.57
N ARG A 459 -4.36 9.31 8.39
CA ARG A 459 -4.84 10.64 8.00
C ARG A 459 -3.81 11.79 8.02
N ARG A 460 -2.54 11.54 7.68
CA ARG A 460 -1.52 12.61 7.48
C ARG A 460 -1.96 13.66 6.46
N ASP A 461 -2.78 13.29 5.49
CA ASP A 461 -3.39 14.19 4.51
C ASP A 461 -4.09 15.37 5.18
N ARG A 462 -4.76 15.13 6.32
CA ARG A 462 -5.53 16.13 7.07
C ARG A 462 -4.71 17.01 8.00
N TYR A 463 -3.41 16.76 8.17
CA TYR A 463 -2.61 17.57 9.08
C TYR A 463 -2.58 19.02 8.57
N PRO A 464 -2.86 20.01 9.43
CA PRO A 464 -2.62 21.40 9.08
C PRO A 464 -1.12 21.62 8.85
N GLN A 465 -0.79 22.63 8.06
CA GLN A 465 0.58 22.84 7.57
C GLN A 465 1.62 22.93 8.70
N TYR A 466 1.27 23.54 9.85
CA TYR A 466 2.17 23.64 11.01
C TYR A 466 2.48 22.26 11.64
N ALA A 467 1.52 21.33 11.65
CA ALA A 467 1.72 19.98 12.17
C ALA A 467 2.55 19.14 11.19
N LYS A 468 2.31 19.28 9.88
CA LYS A 468 3.16 18.68 8.83
C LYS A 468 4.59 19.18 8.93
N ALA A 469 4.80 20.49 9.10
CA ALA A 469 6.13 21.08 9.25
C ALA A 469 6.89 20.50 10.45
N THR A 470 6.18 20.33 11.57
CA THR A 470 6.73 19.73 12.81
C THR A 470 7.12 18.26 12.59
N LEU A 471 6.30 17.48 11.90
CA LEU A 471 6.63 16.11 11.51
C LEU A 471 7.87 16.07 10.61
N CYS A 472 7.92 16.90 9.56
CA CYS A 472 9.05 16.96 8.63
C CYS A 472 10.36 17.34 9.35
N GLN A 473 10.30 18.34 10.23
CA GLN A 473 11.42 18.78 11.06
C GLN A 473 11.96 17.62 11.92
N ALA A 474 11.07 16.88 12.57
CA ALA A 474 11.45 15.74 13.39
C ALA A 474 12.14 14.66 12.56
N CYS A 475 11.56 14.27 11.43
CA CYS A 475 12.09 13.17 10.61
C CYS A 475 13.45 13.45 9.98
N TYR A 476 13.65 14.67 9.48
CA TYR A 476 14.74 14.96 8.55
C TYR A 476 15.79 15.91 9.11
N SER A 477 15.51 16.63 10.19
CA SER A 477 16.43 17.62 10.78
C SER A 477 16.77 17.40 12.24
N ALA A 478 15.88 16.77 13.03
CA ALA A 478 16.04 16.65 14.48
C ALA A 478 16.67 15.33 14.96
N LEU A 479 16.60 14.26 14.16
CA LEU A 479 17.18 12.96 14.53
C LEU A 479 18.65 12.86 14.09
N ARG A 480 19.55 12.96 15.07
CA ARG A 480 21.00 12.76 14.91
C ARG A 480 21.46 11.61 15.80
N LEU A 481 22.39 10.78 15.31
CA LEU A 481 22.97 9.71 16.13
C LEU A 481 23.72 10.29 17.33
N THR A 482 23.85 9.50 18.40
CA THR A 482 24.73 9.85 19.52
C THR A 482 26.17 10.04 19.04
N THR A 483 26.94 10.90 19.72
CA THR A 483 28.33 11.21 19.32
C THR A 483 29.19 9.94 19.20
N SER A 484 28.98 8.95 20.07
CA SER A 484 29.69 7.67 20.03
C SER A 484 29.34 6.83 18.79
N LEU A 485 28.06 6.73 18.43
CA LEU A 485 27.62 6.00 17.24
C LEU A 485 27.98 6.73 15.95
N GLU A 486 27.85 8.06 15.92
CA GLU A 486 28.25 8.88 14.78
C GLU A 486 29.75 8.73 14.49
N LYS A 487 30.60 8.74 15.53
CA LYS A 487 32.04 8.49 15.36
C LYS A 487 32.31 7.13 14.71
N LYS A 488 31.66 6.05 15.19
CA LYS A 488 31.79 4.71 14.59
C LYS A 488 31.27 4.67 13.15
N ALA A 489 30.18 5.38 12.86
CA ALA A 489 29.63 5.46 11.52
C ALA A 489 30.57 6.18 10.55
N LEU A 490 31.28 7.21 11.02
CA LEU A 490 32.32 7.89 10.27
C LEU A 490 33.54 7.00 10.05
N GLU A 491 34.00 6.29 11.09
CA GLU A 491 35.09 5.30 10.96
C GLU A 491 34.76 4.23 9.89
N LEU A 492 33.53 3.71 9.89
CA LEU A 492 33.04 2.83 8.83
C LEU A 492 33.05 3.50 7.45
N LEU A 493 32.54 4.73 7.36
CA LEU A 493 32.40 5.46 6.11
C LEU A 493 33.77 5.75 5.46
N ASP A 494 34.77 6.03 6.29
CA ASP A 494 36.15 6.34 5.89
C ASP A 494 36.92 5.07 5.52
N ALA A 495 36.60 3.92 6.14
CA ALA A 495 37.22 2.64 5.82
C ALA A 495 36.79 2.07 4.46
N ILE A 496 35.64 2.48 3.91
CA ILE A 496 35.14 1.99 2.62
C ILE A 496 35.79 2.78 1.46
N PRO A 497 36.49 2.12 0.51
CA PRO A 497 37.10 2.80 -0.63
C PRO A 497 36.07 3.54 -1.49
N LYS A 498 36.33 4.83 -1.76
CA LYS A 498 35.48 5.72 -2.55
C LYS A 498 35.84 5.70 -4.04
N PRO A 499 34.88 5.88 -4.96
CA PRO A 499 33.44 5.91 -4.72
C PRO A 499 32.89 4.51 -4.40
N PHE A 500 31.75 4.44 -3.72
CA PHE A 500 31.07 3.17 -3.44
C PHE A 500 29.55 3.22 -3.58
N LEU A 501 28.98 2.06 -3.87
CA LEU A 501 27.55 1.79 -3.90
C LEU A 501 27.13 1.14 -2.58
N SER A 502 26.17 1.73 -1.86
CA SER A 502 25.51 1.02 -0.76
C SER A 502 24.36 0.19 -1.30
N LEU A 503 24.41 -1.13 -1.06
CA LEU A 503 23.38 -2.07 -1.45
C LEU A 503 22.64 -2.57 -0.20
N HIS A 504 21.36 -2.28 -0.10
CA HIS A 504 20.49 -2.88 0.91
C HIS A 504 19.87 -4.17 0.37
N LEU A 505 20.42 -5.29 0.82
CA LEU A 505 20.06 -6.64 0.38
C LEU A 505 19.17 -7.30 1.43
N ARG A 506 17.92 -7.63 1.06
CA ARG A 506 16.92 -8.17 1.99
C ARG A 506 16.60 -9.65 1.72
N PHE A 507 17.64 -10.46 1.54
CA PHE A 507 17.54 -11.92 1.36
C PHE A 507 18.00 -12.66 2.63
N GLU A 508 17.19 -12.50 3.68
CA GLU A 508 17.43 -13.05 5.02
C GLU A 508 16.37 -14.12 5.39
N PRO A 509 16.66 -15.05 6.31
CA PRO A 509 15.75 -16.14 6.68
C PRO A 509 14.36 -15.68 7.09
N ASP A 510 14.27 -14.59 7.85
CA ASP A 510 13.02 -14.00 8.34
C ASP A 510 12.14 -13.50 7.19
N MET A 511 12.75 -12.82 6.23
CA MET A 511 12.08 -12.22 5.09
C MET A 511 11.64 -13.28 4.08
N VAL A 512 12.48 -14.29 3.86
CA VAL A 512 12.13 -15.44 3.02
C VAL A 512 10.97 -16.21 3.66
N ALA A 513 11.05 -16.53 4.96
CA ALA A 513 9.98 -17.20 5.70
C ALA A 513 8.67 -16.39 5.71
N TYR A 514 8.76 -15.07 5.91
CA TYR A 514 7.60 -14.18 5.89
C TYR A 514 6.95 -14.11 4.50
N SER A 515 7.76 -14.05 3.44
CA SER A 515 7.26 -13.99 2.06
C SER A 515 6.58 -15.28 1.60
N ARG A 516 6.87 -16.41 2.27
CA ARG A 516 6.42 -17.77 1.91
C ARG A 516 6.75 -18.14 0.45
N CYS A 517 7.82 -17.57 -0.09
CA CYS A 517 8.23 -17.88 -1.45
C CYS A 517 9.03 -19.17 -1.51
N GLU A 518 8.80 -19.94 -2.58
CA GLU A 518 9.56 -21.12 -2.90
C GLU A 518 10.85 -20.75 -3.66
N TYR A 519 11.96 -21.32 -3.22
CA TYR A 519 13.27 -21.22 -3.86
C TYR A 519 13.86 -22.63 -3.97
N PRO A 520 13.94 -23.21 -5.17
CA PRO A 520 14.26 -24.63 -5.33
C PRO A 520 15.72 -24.97 -5.00
N ASN A 521 16.63 -24.01 -5.19
CA ASN A 521 18.08 -24.25 -5.13
C ASN A 521 18.74 -23.69 -3.87
N LEU A 522 18.04 -23.71 -2.73
CA LEU A 522 18.63 -23.28 -1.45
C LEU A 522 19.43 -24.40 -0.82
N SER A 523 20.54 -24.05 -0.17
CA SER A 523 21.33 -25.00 0.62
C SER A 523 20.54 -25.54 1.83
N PRO A 524 20.88 -26.75 2.32
CA PRO A 524 20.22 -27.32 3.49
C PRO A 524 20.30 -26.44 4.75
N SER A 525 21.42 -25.70 4.92
CA SER A 525 21.59 -24.74 6.02
C SER A 525 20.65 -23.54 5.88
N SER A 526 20.50 -22.99 4.67
CA SER A 526 19.54 -21.91 4.38
C SER A 526 18.10 -22.36 4.67
N LEU A 527 17.71 -23.56 4.26
CA LEU A 527 16.37 -24.12 4.54
C LEU A 527 16.13 -24.28 6.04
N ALA A 528 17.13 -24.75 6.79
CA ALA A 528 17.05 -24.87 8.24
C ALA A 528 16.89 -23.50 8.93
N ALA A 529 17.64 -22.49 8.48
CA ALA A 529 17.53 -21.13 9.01
C ALA A 529 16.16 -20.50 8.72
N ILE A 530 15.62 -20.67 7.52
CA ILE A 530 14.28 -20.20 7.13
C ILE A 530 13.21 -20.86 8.00
N LYS A 531 13.30 -22.18 8.21
CA LYS A 531 12.34 -22.90 9.07
C LYS A 531 12.41 -22.42 10.52
N ALA A 532 13.61 -22.20 11.04
CA ALA A 532 13.81 -21.67 12.39
C ALA A 532 13.22 -20.25 12.54
N ALA A 533 13.36 -19.39 11.52
CA ALA A 533 12.82 -18.03 11.54
C ALA A 533 11.29 -17.96 11.33
N GLY A 534 10.72 -18.90 10.57
CA GLY A 534 9.31 -18.91 10.19
C GLY A 534 8.36 -19.54 11.21
N GLY A 535 8.86 -20.46 12.04
CA GLY A 535 8.03 -21.36 12.86
C GLY A 535 7.44 -22.52 12.05
N GLU A 536 6.86 -23.51 12.73
CA GLU A 536 6.39 -24.75 12.08
C GLU A 536 5.19 -24.55 11.12
N ASP A 537 4.41 -23.49 11.31
CA ASP A 537 3.16 -23.25 10.58
C ASP A 537 3.32 -22.50 9.25
N LYS A 538 4.49 -21.91 8.96
CA LYS A 538 4.71 -21.10 7.75
C LYS A 538 5.38 -21.91 6.64
N LYS A 539 4.60 -22.73 5.94
CA LYS A 539 5.07 -23.42 4.74
C LYS A 539 5.15 -22.47 3.54
N PRO A 540 6.14 -22.65 2.63
CA PRO A 540 6.17 -21.94 1.36
C PRO A 540 4.93 -22.24 0.52
N TRP A 541 4.49 -21.26 -0.26
CA TRP A 541 3.56 -21.48 -1.35
C TRP A 541 4.19 -22.38 -2.39
N THR A 542 3.40 -23.19 -3.07
CA THR A 542 3.87 -24.10 -4.14
C THR A 542 3.01 -23.96 -5.39
N GLY A 543 3.51 -24.44 -6.52
CA GLY A 543 2.78 -24.47 -7.80
C GLY A 543 2.40 -23.09 -8.34
N GLU A 544 1.21 -22.97 -8.91
CA GLU A 544 0.73 -21.73 -9.55
C GLU A 544 0.64 -20.55 -8.58
N ILE A 545 0.30 -20.80 -7.30
CA ILE A 545 0.24 -19.76 -6.27
C ILE A 545 1.63 -19.16 -6.05
N ALA A 546 2.67 -19.99 -5.96
CA ALA A 546 4.04 -19.52 -5.79
C ALA A 546 4.51 -18.67 -6.98
N GLN A 547 4.20 -19.11 -8.21
CA GLN A 547 4.54 -18.38 -9.43
C GLN A 547 3.82 -17.04 -9.50
N SER A 548 2.50 -17.02 -9.25
CA SER A 548 1.71 -15.78 -9.20
C SER A 548 2.24 -14.83 -8.13
N TRP A 549 2.56 -15.34 -6.94
CA TRP A 549 3.12 -14.55 -5.84
C TRP A 549 4.46 -13.91 -6.20
N ARG A 550 5.33 -14.66 -6.88
CA ARG A 550 6.62 -14.16 -7.39
C ARG A 550 6.44 -13.11 -8.48
N LYS A 551 5.58 -13.36 -9.48
CA LYS A 551 5.25 -12.39 -10.56
C LYS A 551 4.70 -11.08 -10.01
N ARG A 552 3.99 -11.12 -8.87
CA ARG A 552 3.50 -9.92 -8.16
C ARG A 552 4.60 -9.16 -7.40
N GLY A 553 5.86 -9.58 -7.51
CA GLY A 553 7.00 -8.95 -6.84
C GLY A 553 7.00 -9.12 -5.32
N LYS A 554 6.31 -10.14 -4.78
CA LYS A 554 6.22 -10.37 -3.32
C LYS A 554 7.47 -11.06 -2.78
N CYS A 555 8.14 -11.84 -3.61
CA CYS A 555 9.36 -12.57 -3.25
C CYS A 555 10.58 -11.65 -3.20
N PRO A 556 11.46 -11.77 -2.20
CA PRO A 556 12.81 -11.21 -2.23
C PRO A 556 13.62 -11.67 -3.46
N LEU A 557 14.59 -10.86 -3.91
CA LEU A 557 15.58 -11.31 -4.90
C LEU A 557 16.67 -12.09 -4.20
N THR A 558 17.10 -13.19 -4.79
CA THR A 558 18.31 -13.90 -4.33
C THR A 558 19.56 -13.04 -4.60
N PRO A 559 20.69 -13.32 -3.93
CA PRO A 559 21.94 -12.60 -4.21
C PRO A 559 22.39 -12.77 -5.68
N ASN A 560 22.21 -13.95 -6.27
CA ASN A 560 22.51 -14.19 -7.69
C ASN A 560 21.62 -13.34 -8.62
N GLU A 561 20.30 -13.33 -8.37
CA GLU A 561 19.37 -12.49 -9.13
C GLU A 561 19.69 -11.00 -8.98
N THR A 562 20.13 -10.59 -7.80
CA THR A 562 20.57 -9.22 -7.52
C THR A 562 21.81 -8.88 -8.34
N ALA A 563 22.81 -9.77 -8.41
CA ALA A 563 24.01 -9.56 -9.23
C ALA A 563 23.66 -9.38 -10.71
N LEU A 564 22.79 -10.25 -11.24
CA LEU A 564 22.29 -10.17 -12.62
C LEU A 564 21.56 -8.84 -12.90
N MET A 565 20.74 -8.38 -11.95
CA MET A 565 20.07 -7.08 -12.04
C MET A 565 21.07 -5.93 -12.09
N LEU A 566 22.08 -5.91 -11.22
CA LEU A 566 23.11 -4.85 -11.24
C LEU A 566 23.91 -4.87 -12.56
N GLN A 567 24.24 -6.05 -13.09
CA GLN A 567 24.88 -6.18 -14.41
C GLN A 567 23.98 -5.68 -15.55
N SER A 568 22.68 -5.96 -15.47
CA SER A 568 21.67 -5.44 -16.41
C SER A 568 21.66 -3.91 -16.41
N LEU A 569 21.86 -3.31 -15.24
CA LEU A 569 22.02 -1.87 -15.01
C LEU A 569 23.41 -1.32 -15.35
N ARG A 570 24.26 -2.14 -16.00
CA ARG A 570 25.63 -1.82 -16.41
C ARG A 570 26.48 -1.27 -15.25
N ILE A 571 26.20 -1.70 -14.02
CA ILE A 571 27.04 -1.38 -12.87
C ILE A 571 28.33 -2.22 -12.98
N PRO A 572 29.52 -1.60 -12.99
CA PRO A 572 30.77 -2.34 -13.16
C PRO A 572 31.01 -3.34 -12.03
N THR A 573 31.48 -4.54 -12.35
CA THR A 573 31.82 -5.58 -11.36
C THR A 573 32.98 -5.17 -10.43
N THR A 574 33.77 -4.17 -10.83
CA THR A 574 34.86 -3.57 -10.05
C THR A 574 34.38 -2.52 -9.02
N THR A 575 33.07 -2.25 -8.94
CA THR A 575 32.46 -1.28 -8.03
C THR A 575 32.68 -1.72 -6.57
N ASN A 576 33.08 -0.78 -5.71
CA ASN A 576 33.12 -1.02 -4.26
C ASN A 576 31.67 -1.05 -3.75
N ILE A 577 31.26 -2.14 -3.11
CA ILE A 577 29.89 -2.32 -2.61
C ILE A 577 29.90 -2.47 -1.10
N TYR A 578 29.20 -1.59 -0.42
CA TYR A 578 28.89 -1.75 1.00
C TYR A 578 27.52 -2.44 1.17
N LEU A 579 27.50 -3.61 1.83
CA LEU A 579 26.25 -4.32 2.12
C LEU A 579 25.62 -3.81 3.41
N ALA A 580 24.52 -3.08 3.24
CA ALA A 580 23.61 -2.77 4.32
C ALA A 580 22.64 -3.95 4.50
N ALA A 581 23.00 -4.90 5.37
CA ALA A 581 22.16 -6.05 5.68
C ALA A 581 22.45 -6.56 7.11
N GLY A 582 21.56 -7.38 7.65
CA GLY A 582 21.77 -8.08 8.91
C GLY A 582 22.78 -9.22 8.79
N ASP A 583 23.09 -9.83 9.94
CA ASP A 583 24.19 -10.80 10.11
C ASP A 583 23.88 -12.21 9.54
N GLY A 584 22.84 -12.35 8.69
CA GLY A 584 22.26 -13.64 8.30
C GLY A 584 21.84 -13.74 6.83
N LEU A 585 22.53 -13.06 5.92
CA LEU A 585 22.24 -13.18 4.48
C LEU A 585 22.43 -14.62 3.98
N LEU A 586 21.48 -15.11 3.19
CA LEU A 586 21.52 -16.45 2.60
C LEU A 586 22.19 -16.41 1.22
N GLU A 587 22.87 -17.50 0.85
CA GLU A 587 23.37 -17.76 -0.52
C GLU A 587 24.25 -16.65 -1.14
N MET A 588 25.11 -16.01 -0.32
CA MET A 588 25.91 -14.86 -0.75
C MET A 588 26.93 -15.14 -1.86
N GLU A 589 27.33 -16.41 -2.04
CA GLU A 589 28.27 -16.84 -3.10
C GLU A 589 27.80 -16.45 -4.51
N GLY A 590 26.48 -16.48 -4.75
CA GLY A 590 25.90 -16.05 -6.03
C GLY A 590 26.12 -14.57 -6.33
N PHE A 591 26.36 -13.74 -5.32
CA PHE A 591 26.67 -12.31 -5.51
C PHE A 591 28.18 -12.04 -5.50
N THR A 592 28.92 -12.63 -4.55
CA THR A 592 30.35 -12.39 -4.37
C THR A 592 31.22 -13.00 -5.48
N SER A 593 30.71 -14.00 -6.20
CA SER A 593 31.34 -14.52 -7.42
C SER A 593 31.39 -13.51 -8.57
N VAL A 594 30.47 -12.53 -8.58
CA VAL A 594 30.39 -11.48 -9.61
C VAL A 594 31.01 -10.17 -9.12
N TYR A 595 30.65 -9.74 -7.91
CA TYR A 595 31.17 -8.52 -7.27
C TYR A 595 32.13 -8.90 -6.15
N THR A 596 33.43 -8.69 -6.38
CA THR A 596 34.47 -9.16 -5.46
C THR A 596 34.83 -8.14 -4.37
N LYS A 597 34.54 -6.85 -4.60
CA LYS A 597 34.84 -5.75 -3.66
C LYS A 597 33.66 -5.43 -2.77
N VAL A 598 33.31 -6.40 -1.92
CA VAL A 598 32.16 -6.33 -1.03
C VAL A 598 32.63 -6.09 0.40
N PHE A 599 32.07 -5.08 1.05
CA PHE A 599 32.39 -4.67 2.40
C PHE A 599 31.15 -4.78 3.29
N THR A 600 31.31 -5.33 4.50
CA THR A 600 30.24 -5.40 5.51
C THR A 600 30.66 -4.71 6.80
N LYS A 601 29.69 -4.44 7.68
CA LYS A 601 29.96 -3.89 9.02
C LYS A 601 30.90 -4.77 9.83
N SER A 602 30.72 -6.09 9.77
CA SER A 602 31.52 -7.06 10.52
C SER A 602 32.96 -7.11 10.06
N ASP A 603 33.23 -6.79 8.78
CA ASP A 603 34.59 -6.78 8.23
C ASP A 603 35.35 -5.50 8.64
N LEU A 604 34.61 -4.41 8.86
CA LEU A 604 35.18 -3.07 9.07
C LEU A 604 35.21 -2.64 10.55
N LEU A 605 34.38 -3.23 11.41
CA LEU A 605 34.35 -2.92 12.84
C LEU A 605 35.19 -3.92 13.65
N ASN A 606 35.79 -3.43 14.73
CA ASN A 606 36.45 -4.28 15.72
C ASN A 606 35.45 -5.29 16.31
N ARG A 607 35.88 -6.55 16.47
CA ARG A 607 35.03 -7.67 16.93
C ARG A 607 34.35 -7.40 18.28
N GLU A 608 35.06 -6.77 19.21
CA GLU A 608 34.50 -6.39 20.53
C GLU A 608 33.44 -5.30 20.41
N ASP A 609 33.66 -4.30 19.56
CA ASP A 609 32.68 -3.26 19.29
C ASP A 609 31.44 -3.82 18.65
N PHE A 610 31.60 -4.69 17.66
CA PHE A 610 30.50 -5.31 16.94
C PHE A 610 29.64 -6.21 17.86
N THR A 611 30.26 -6.94 18.78
CA THR A 611 29.56 -7.85 19.71
C THR A 611 28.80 -7.08 20.80
N ARG A 612 29.33 -5.93 21.24
CA ARG A 612 28.66 -5.06 22.23
C ARG A 612 27.49 -4.27 21.65
N MET A 613 27.38 -4.16 20.33
CA MET A 613 26.34 -3.39 19.67
C MET A 613 25.03 -4.18 19.55
N HIS A 614 23.94 -3.56 19.98
CA HIS A 614 22.58 -4.07 19.80
C HIS A 614 22.08 -3.91 18.35
N GLY A 615 21.03 -4.65 17.98
CA GLY A 615 20.49 -4.68 16.62
C GLY A 615 20.11 -3.30 16.07
N ASN A 616 19.49 -2.46 16.90
CA ASN A 616 19.14 -1.09 16.52
C ASN A 616 20.37 -0.22 16.25
N THR A 617 21.43 -0.35 17.06
CA THR A 617 22.66 0.42 16.86
C THR A 617 23.40 -0.03 15.59
N LYS A 618 23.42 -1.33 15.28
CA LYS A 618 23.93 -1.86 14.01
C LYS A 618 23.15 -1.32 12.80
N ALA A 619 21.81 -1.34 12.88
CA ALA A 619 20.95 -0.78 11.83
C ALA A 619 21.10 0.74 11.67
N ALA A 620 21.43 1.45 12.75
CA ALA A 620 21.74 2.88 12.71
C ALA A 620 23.02 3.18 11.90
N LEU A 621 24.05 2.34 12.05
CA LEU A 621 25.29 2.45 11.27
C LEU A 621 25.03 2.21 9.77
N ASP A 622 24.30 1.15 9.43
CA ASP A 622 23.90 0.89 8.03
C ASP A 622 23.15 2.08 7.43
N TYR A 623 22.17 2.61 8.18
CA TYR A 623 21.43 3.78 7.76
C TYR A 623 22.37 4.96 7.47
N TYR A 624 23.30 5.26 8.37
CA TYR A 624 24.23 6.38 8.23
C TYR A 624 25.14 6.23 7.00
N VAL A 625 25.70 5.04 6.77
CA VAL A 625 26.55 4.74 5.62
C VAL A 625 25.73 4.83 4.32
N SER A 626 24.51 4.27 4.29
CA SER A 626 23.64 4.33 3.12
C SER A 626 23.24 5.75 2.72
N ILE A 627 22.91 6.62 3.68
CA ILE A 627 22.58 8.03 3.40
C ILE A 627 23.80 8.89 3.08
N SER A 628 25.01 8.33 3.07
CA SER A 628 26.26 9.05 2.81
C SER A 628 27.09 8.41 1.69
N SER A 629 26.51 7.42 1.00
CA SER A 629 27.10 6.70 -0.14
C SER A 629 26.98 7.48 -1.45
N ASP A 630 27.86 7.22 -2.41
CA ASP A 630 27.82 7.87 -3.74
C ASP A 630 26.59 7.43 -4.54
N ALA A 631 26.22 6.15 -4.43
CA ALA A 631 25.01 5.58 -4.99
C ALA A 631 24.34 4.64 -3.98
N TYR A 632 23.02 4.50 -4.08
CA TYR A 632 22.24 3.57 -3.25
C TYR A 632 21.33 2.71 -4.11
N VAL A 633 21.35 1.40 -3.85
CA VAL A 633 20.43 0.43 -4.45
C VAL A 633 19.79 -0.39 -3.34
N ALA A 634 18.51 -0.70 -3.46
CA ALA A 634 17.87 -1.68 -2.59
C ALA A 634 17.13 -2.75 -3.38
N THR A 635 17.18 -3.99 -2.88
CA THR A 635 16.48 -5.13 -3.48
C THR A 635 15.04 -5.23 -3.02
N TYR A 636 14.70 -4.62 -1.88
CA TYR A 636 13.37 -4.60 -1.31
C TYR A 636 13.06 -3.19 -0.83
N PHE A 637 11.86 -2.69 -1.14
CA PHE A 637 11.45 -1.36 -0.72
C PHE A 637 10.79 -1.39 0.66
N GLY A 638 11.62 -1.40 1.70
CA GLY A 638 11.23 -1.47 3.11
C GLY A 638 11.22 -0.11 3.82
N ASN A 639 11.15 -0.15 5.15
CA ASN A 639 11.09 1.07 5.97
C ASN A 639 12.44 1.80 6.03
N MET A 640 13.55 1.07 5.98
CA MET A 640 14.88 1.67 5.87
C MET A 640 15.02 2.40 4.55
N ASP A 641 14.66 1.75 3.44
CA ASP A 641 14.80 2.25 2.07
C ASP A 641 14.03 3.55 1.85
N LYS A 642 12.81 3.63 2.39
CA LYS A 642 12.00 4.86 2.46
C LYS A 642 12.76 6.01 3.10
N MET A 643 13.33 5.76 4.28
CA MET A 643 14.06 6.78 5.04
C MET A 643 15.41 7.14 4.39
N VAL A 644 16.08 6.17 3.77
CA VAL A 644 17.34 6.40 3.06
C VAL A 644 17.09 7.26 1.83
N ALA A 645 16.10 6.91 1.00
CA ALA A 645 15.75 7.72 -0.17
C ALA A 645 15.35 9.15 0.21
N ALA A 646 14.54 9.31 1.26
CA ALA A 646 14.18 10.62 1.82
C ALA A 646 15.41 11.45 2.18
N MET A 647 16.31 10.88 2.96
CA MET A 647 17.46 11.58 3.50
C MET A 647 18.53 11.85 2.43
N ARG A 648 18.68 10.95 1.47
CA ARG A 648 19.53 11.19 0.29
C ARG A 648 18.99 12.35 -0.53
N ALA A 649 17.68 12.38 -0.80
CA ALA A 649 17.03 13.52 -1.46
C ALA A 649 17.19 14.82 -0.67
N TYR A 650 17.07 14.77 0.67
CA TYR A 650 17.30 15.92 1.56
C TYR A 650 18.72 16.48 1.44
N LYS A 651 19.71 15.60 1.29
CA LYS A 651 21.13 15.95 1.08
C LYS A 651 21.50 16.29 -0.37
N GLY A 652 20.55 16.29 -1.31
CA GLY A 652 20.82 16.50 -2.74
C GLY A 652 21.54 15.33 -3.43
N MET A 653 21.46 14.13 -2.86
CA MET A 653 22.01 12.90 -3.45
C MET A 653 20.92 12.13 -4.19
N HIS A 654 21.10 12.03 -5.50
CA HIS A 654 20.05 11.62 -6.43
C HIS A 654 20.29 10.26 -7.10
N LYS A 655 21.47 9.66 -6.90
CA LYS A 655 21.79 8.28 -7.35
C LYS A 655 21.17 7.26 -6.38
N THR A 656 19.88 7.02 -6.53
CA THR A 656 19.08 6.13 -5.69
C THR A 656 18.18 5.31 -6.60
N LEU A 657 18.23 3.98 -6.50
CA LEU A 657 17.45 3.07 -7.34
C LEU A 657 16.87 1.92 -6.52
N PHE A 658 15.66 1.49 -6.87
CA PHE A 658 15.02 0.33 -6.27
C PHE A 658 14.83 -0.74 -7.34
N LEU A 659 15.30 -1.95 -7.05
CA LEU A 659 15.23 -3.04 -8.01
C LEU A 659 13.79 -3.56 -8.13
N SER A 660 13.26 -3.58 -9.36
CA SER A 660 11.91 -4.05 -9.66
C SER A 660 11.85 -5.58 -9.68
N ARG A 661 11.53 -6.15 -8.52
CA ARG A 661 11.33 -7.59 -8.33
C ARG A 661 10.19 -8.14 -9.19
N LYS A 662 9.15 -7.32 -9.38
CA LYS A 662 8.02 -7.61 -10.26
C LYS A 662 8.51 -7.74 -11.71
N ALA A 663 9.22 -6.75 -12.22
CA ALA A 663 9.73 -6.80 -13.60
C ALA A 663 10.67 -7.97 -13.81
N PHE A 664 11.58 -8.23 -12.86
CA PHE A 664 12.44 -9.41 -12.92
C PHE A 664 11.64 -10.72 -13.05
N ALA A 665 10.64 -10.92 -12.18
CA ALA A 665 9.82 -12.12 -12.20
C ALA A 665 8.92 -12.24 -13.45
N GLU A 666 8.36 -11.13 -13.93
CA GLU A 666 7.53 -11.12 -15.14
C GLU A 666 8.36 -11.44 -16.40
N LEU A 667 9.49 -10.78 -16.59
CA LEU A 667 10.35 -10.94 -17.77
C LEU A 667 10.96 -12.34 -17.81
N THR A 668 11.49 -12.84 -16.70
CA THR A 668 11.98 -14.23 -16.63
C THR A 668 10.88 -15.25 -16.88
N SER A 669 9.64 -14.99 -16.43
CA SER A 669 8.52 -15.88 -16.71
C SER A 669 8.04 -15.88 -18.16
N GLN A 670 8.44 -14.87 -18.95
CA GLN A 670 8.20 -14.81 -20.40
C GLN A 670 9.26 -15.58 -21.19
N GLY A 671 10.27 -16.15 -20.51
CA GLY A 671 11.38 -16.85 -21.16
C GLY A 671 12.48 -15.94 -21.69
N LEU A 672 12.51 -14.66 -21.26
CA LEU A 672 13.63 -13.77 -21.57
C LEU A 672 14.87 -14.21 -20.79
N GLU A 673 15.97 -14.40 -21.52
CA GLU A 673 17.26 -14.82 -20.97
C GLU A 673 18.39 -13.90 -21.43
N GLU A 674 19.54 -14.02 -20.76
CA GLU A 674 20.81 -13.37 -21.12
C GLU A 674 20.71 -11.86 -21.49
N GLU A 675 21.13 -11.47 -22.69
CA GLU A 675 21.18 -10.07 -23.12
C GLU A 675 19.80 -9.46 -23.36
N GLU A 676 18.81 -10.26 -23.76
CA GLU A 676 17.43 -9.77 -23.94
C GLU A 676 16.82 -9.40 -22.59
N LEU A 677 17.01 -10.26 -21.58
CA LEU A 677 16.59 -9.98 -20.21
C LEU A 677 17.30 -8.75 -19.66
N LYS A 678 18.62 -8.64 -19.84
CA LYS A 678 19.39 -7.47 -19.39
C LYS A 678 18.88 -6.17 -20.02
N LYS A 679 18.60 -6.19 -21.32
CA LYS A 679 18.08 -5.03 -22.06
C LYS A 679 16.70 -4.62 -21.55
N ALA A 680 15.78 -5.58 -21.38
CA ALA A 680 14.44 -5.29 -20.87
C ALA A 680 14.47 -4.76 -19.43
N LEU A 681 15.31 -5.35 -18.57
CA LEU A 681 15.52 -4.87 -17.20
C LEU A 681 16.11 -3.47 -17.17
N TRP A 682 17.10 -3.19 -18.01
CA TRP A 682 17.66 -1.86 -18.16
C TRP A 682 16.59 -0.82 -18.53
N GLU A 683 15.73 -1.12 -19.50
CA GLU A 683 14.67 -0.21 -19.94
C GLU A 683 13.66 0.10 -18.84
N VAL A 684 13.24 -0.91 -18.08
CA VAL A 684 12.31 -0.74 -16.94
C VAL A 684 12.89 0.22 -15.90
N HIS A 685 14.14 0.00 -15.49
CA HIS A 685 14.77 0.80 -14.43
C HIS A 685 15.22 2.18 -14.92
N ARG A 686 15.55 2.33 -16.21
CA ARG A 686 15.82 3.64 -16.82
C ARG A 686 14.63 4.57 -16.60
N ASN A 687 13.42 4.12 -16.94
CA ASN A 687 12.21 4.93 -16.78
C ASN A 687 11.98 5.34 -15.31
N ASP A 688 12.16 4.41 -14.38
CA ASP A 688 12.04 4.68 -12.94
C ASP A 688 13.06 5.72 -12.45
N PHE A 689 14.31 5.60 -12.93
CA PHE A 689 15.40 6.51 -12.59
C PHE A 689 15.21 7.90 -13.21
N GLU A 690 14.81 7.99 -14.49
CA GLU A 690 14.56 9.24 -15.21
C GLU A 690 13.51 10.11 -14.50
N ILE A 691 12.37 9.49 -14.16
CA ILE A 691 11.27 10.16 -13.46
C ILE A 691 11.69 10.50 -12.01
N GLY A 692 12.73 9.85 -11.49
CA GLY A 692 13.16 10.02 -10.10
C GLY A 692 12.13 9.47 -9.12
N ARG A 693 11.32 8.49 -9.53
CA ARG A 693 10.27 7.88 -8.71
C ARG A 693 10.91 6.97 -7.66
N GLY A 694 11.12 7.53 -6.47
CA GLY A 694 11.62 6.83 -5.29
C GLY A 694 10.72 7.07 -4.07
N SER A 695 9.46 6.66 -4.20
CA SER A 695 8.51 6.20 -3.17
C SER A 695 8.57 6.76 -1.71
N ALA A 696 7.40 7.26 -1.27
CA ALA A 696 7.00 7.69 0.09
C ALA A 696 7.37 9.11 0.59
N LEU A 697 7.64 10.07 -0.30
CA LEU A 697 8.09 11.42 0.08
C LEU A 697 7.11 12.60 -0.10
N PRO A 698 5.78 12.45 -0.31
CA PRO A 698 4.97 13.61 -0.71
C PRO A 698 4.81 14.67 0.40
N ASP A 699 4.79 14.26 1.67
CA ASP A 699 4.39 15.18 2.74
C ASP A 699 5.45 16.25 3.06
N CYS A 700 6.72 16.01 2.73
CA CYS A 700 7.83 16.91 3.07
C CYS A 700 8.70 17.27 1.86
N PHE A 701 8.56 16.57 0.73
CA PHE A 701 9.37 16.81 -0.46
C PHE A 701 8.49 17.24 -1.62
N CYS A 702 9.04 18.15 -2.40
CA CYS A 702 8.39 18.71 -3.57
C CYS A 702 9.14 18.22 -4.80
N GLU A 703 8.41 17.93 -5.86
CA GLU A 703 8.98 17.60 -7.16
C GLU A 703 9.48 18.89 -7.84
N PHE A 704 10.71 18.86 -8.35
CA PHE A 704 11.33 19.91 -9.13
C PHE A 704 11.67 19.33 -10.50
N LYS A 705 11.10 19.92 -11.56
CA LYS A 705 11.48 19.59 -12.93
C LYS A 705 12.85 20.20 -13.23
N LEU A 706 13.73 19.39 -13.85
CA LEU A 706 15.10 19.77 -14.21
C LEU A 706 15.20 20.48 -15.55
#